data_AF-A0A165XU30-F1
#
_entry.id   AF-A0A165XU30-F1
#
_cell.length_a   1.000
_cell.length_b   1.000
_cell.length_c   1.000
_cell.angle_alpha   90.00
_cell.angle_beta   90.00
_cell.angle_gamma   90.00
#
_symmetry.space_group_name_H-M   'P 1'
#
loop_
_entity.id
_entity.type
_entity.pdbx_description
1 polymer ?
#
loop_
_entity_poly.entity_id
_entity_poly.type
_entity_poly.pdbx_seq_one_letter_code
_entity_poly.pdbx_strand_id
1 'polypeptide(L)'
;MSFTGSTQISDTSSITRDGRPPFDLRKLILECETNSYTVVAAVTRLILAREPNNSADAAAQDIDEWILQNERWLRSSNGSRWSYGLVKIHDFPAIFGNSAEGCSAITVTRPNFAMGYNILDLRRAAQIYLQPSIADFVMNFHRITQGVLEGLEWNNLFVAGGIVLGTLLSPSGAALGSETPAEFTNSDIDLYIHGLGPEAACRKIQEIYDVVQSNLPRDTSILVVRNSQTVTFFSKYPIRRIQIVLKLVDTPKDVLLNFDLDICAVGFDGVEVYMLPRAVRALETGYNVFTMDLIDGHFLGDRRASQQDRIFKYANKGYGIRFLPSYVDALRTYDSAGSSVLDPVAFRVHDLVTISKMSREWVSRLIDRYIRWGHTTRPTVVPGRVSRGTQESSPPEDRPVFTHAMLESRKQINHDFWSPRSCLSAFALLMRHVALWERNVKGHIRLQDDIWAAQVYSAINADGYSYYDNPKYPWDENFTFEGFVAHINAYNTGLVNAMLQDTASGVTPTYRVSFDALAKMGVRMTYASNICDILDPSHNIVVPIFLPRECVRLINQTVRAALSKAGVENPQMPLRVINGGTKDERDGIEDIYKMADANGDRVAVPVAWTLDRISMWQKIDRRIDEIFELLWASYRSLRRSFISHDSCIHFEERLLGIVDGSAGSRGRRDEYSAFVEWVNTTPLADRGNYGAMGEGFSHDTDSDREGSQDGFGSDTDI
;
A
#
# COMPACT_ATOMS: atom_id res chain seq x y z
N MET A 1 -38.10 58.89 21.12
CA MET A 1 -37.02 57.89 21.21
C MET A 1 -37.70 56.54 21.31
N SER A 2 -37.55 55.76 20.25
CA SER A 2 -38.48 54.74 19.77
C SER A 2 -38.07 53.34 20.23
N PHE A 3 -38.98 52.67 20.93
CA PHE A 3 -39.03 51.22 21.10
C PHE A 3 -40.42 50.77 20.66
N THR A 4 -40.51 50.06 19.55
CA THR A 4 -41.67 49.23 19.17
C THR A 4 -41.15 48.05 18.38
N GLY A 5 -41.24 46.86 18.98
CA GLY A 5 -40.93 45.60 18.31
C GLY A 5 -42.01 45.26 17.29
N SER A 6 -41.59 44.80 16.12
CA SER A 6 -42.43 44.12 15.13
C SER A 6 -41.89 42.70 14.96
N THR A 7 -42.62 41.74 15.50
CA THR A 7 -42.48 40.32 15.17
C THR A 7 -43.07 40.12 13.78
N GLN A 8 -42.23 39.92 12.76
CA GLN A 8 -42.67 39.46 11.45
C GLN A 8 -42.64 37.93 11.40
N ILE A 9 -43.76 37.40 10.96
CA ILE A 9 -44.15 36.00 10.89
C ILE A 9 -43.65 35.39 9.58
N SER A 10 -42.91 34.28 9.73
CA SER A 10 -42.72 33.14 8.82
C SER A 10 -42.44 33.38 7.33
N ASP A 11 -41.20 33.09 6.93
CA ASP A 11 -40.87 32.63 5.60
C ASP A 11 -41.69 31.36 5.27
N THR A 12 -42.34 31.40 4.11
CA THR A 12 -43.20 30.35 3.60
C THR A 12 -42.35 29.23 3.01
N SER A 13 -42.40 28.07 3.66
CA SER A 13 -41.98 26.81 3.08
C SER A 13 -42.89 26.47 1.90
N SER A 14 -42.29 26.11 0.76
CA SER A 14 -42.98 25.67 -0.46
C SER A 14 -43.62 24.30 -0.25
N ILE A 15 -44.83 24.29 0.30
CA ILE A 15 -45.67 23.10 0.43
C ILE A 15 -46.22 22.74 -0.97
N THR A 16 -45.99 21.51 -1.43
CA THR A 16 -46.65 21.00 -2.64
C THR A 16 -48.18 20.98 -2.44
N ARG A 17 -48.94 21.12 -3.54
CA ARG A 17 -50.40 21.34 -3.54
C ARG A 17 -51.24 20.30 -2.76
N ASP A 18 -50.63 19.18 -2.36
CA ASP A 18 -51.25 18.06 -1.65
C ASP A 18 -50.80 17.89 -0.19
N GLY A 19 -50.10 18.86 0.41
CA GLY A 19 -49.75 18.84 1.84
C GLY A 19 -48.75 17.74 2.25
N ARG A 20 -48.12 17.07 1.28
CA ARG A 20 -47.02 16.13 1.54
C ARG A 20 -45.69 16.88 1.53
N PRO A 21 -44.73 16.52 2.41
CA PRO A 21 -43.37 17.04 2.29
C PRO A 21 -42.86 16.75 0.86
N PRO A 22 -42.03 17.64 0.27
CA PRO A 22 -41.50 17.42 -1.06
C PRO A 22 -40.83 16.05 -1.13
N PHE A 23 -41.16 15.27 -2.16
CA PHE A 23 -40.65 13.92 -2.37
C PHE A 23 -39.16 14.01 -2.69
N ASP A 24 -38.31 13.70 -1.72
CA ASP A 24 -36.85 13.72 -1.88
C ASP A 24 -36.36 12.44 -2.55
N LEU A 25 -36.52 12.40 -3.88
CA LEU A 25 -36.10 11.28 -4.74
C LEU A 25 -34.60 10.95 -4.56
N ARG A 26 -33.78 11.96 -4.25
CA ARG A 26 -32.35 11.83 -4.06
C ARG A 26 -32.03 10.97 -2.85
N LYS A 27 -32.61 11.32 -1.71
CA LYS A 27 -32.44 10.60 -0.45
C LYS A 27 -32.85 9.14 -0.60
N LEU A 28 -33.98 8.85 -1.25
CA LEU A 28 -34.45 7.48 -1.46
C LEU A 28 -33.50 6.65 -2.36
N ILE A 29 -32.84 7.29 -3.32
CA ILE A 29 -31.85 6.63 -4.19
C ILE A 29 -30.54 6.36 -3.42
N LEU A 30 -30.13 7.27 -2.54
CA LEU A 30 -28.90 7.15 -1.77
C LEU A 30 -29.08 6.34 -0.47
N GLU A 31 -30.31 6.07 -0.05
CA GLU A 31 -30.62 5.10 1.00
C GLU A 31 -30.56 3.65 0.52
N CYS A 32 -30.53 3.40 -0.80
CA CYS A 32 -30.41 2.06 -1.35
C CYS A 32 -29.00 1.84 -1.93
N GLU A 33 -28.18 1.12 -1.18
CA GLU A 33 -26.80 0.79 -1.52
C GLU A 33 -26.66 -0.14 -2.73
N THR A 34 -27.77 -0.71 -3.22
CA THR A 34 -27.79 -1.62 -4.37
C THR A 34 -28.07 -0.93 -5.71
N ASN A 35 -28.39 0.37 -5.69
CA ASN A 35 -28.59 1.15 -6.91
C ASN A 35 -27.33 1.17 -7.77
N SER A 36 -27.48 1.27 -9.10
CA SER A 36 -26.31 1.41 -9.96
C SER A 36 -25.69 2.79 -9.79
N TYR A 37 -24.35 2.84 -9.77
CA TYR A 37 -23.65 4.12 -9.66
C TYR A 37 -24.01 5.08 -10.81
N THR A 38 -24.27 4.55 -12.01
CA THR A 38 -24.76 5.33 -13.16
C THR A 38 -26.03 6.12 -12.81
N VAL A 39 -27.01 5.50 -12.14
CA VAL A 39 -28.25 6.16 -11.71
C VAL A 39 -27.96 7.19 -10.62
N VAL A 40 -27.17 6.81 -9.61
CA VAL A 40 -26.80 7.69 -8.50
C VAL A 40 -26.09 8.95 -9.02
N ALA A 41 -25.11 8.79 -9.91
CA ALA A 41 -24.33 9.88 -10.49
C ALA A 41 -25.17 10.77 -11.41
N ALA A 42 -26.01 10.18 -12.27
CA ALA A 42 -26.91 10.92 -13.16
C ALA A 42 -27.93 11.78 -12.38
N VAL A 43 -28.56 11.22 -11.34
CA VAL A 43 -29.50 11.95 -10.49
C VAL A 43 -28.81 13.06 -9.71
N THR A 44 -27.63 12.78 -9.14
CA THR A 44 -26.84 13.78 -8.41
C THR A 44 -26.52 14.98 -9.31
N ARG A 45 -26.11 14.74 -10.57
CA ARG A 45 -25.85 15.83 -11.54
C ARG A 45 -27.10 16.61 -11.93
N LEU A 46 -28.23 15.93 -12.18
CA LEU A 46 -29.48 16.60 -12.52
C LEU A 46 -29.96 17.54 -11.42
N ILE A 47 -29.75 17.16 -10.15
CA ILE A 47 -30.11 17.99 -9.00
C ILE A 47 -29.17 19.20 -8.90
N LEU A 48 -27.85 18.98 -9.02
CA LEU A 48 -26.86 20.06 -9.03
C LEU A 48 -27.11 21.09 -10.16
N ALA A 49 -27.58 20.64 -11.32
CA ALA A 49 -27.92 21.51 -12.43
C ALA A 49 -29.19 22.35 -12.17
N ARG A 50 -30.10 21.91 -11.30
CA ARG A 50 -31.37 22.60 -10.99
C ARG A 50 -31.26 23.58 -9.83
N GLU A 51 -30.37 23.33 -8.87
CA GLU A 51 -30.21 24.15 -7.66
C GLU A 51 -28.76 24.63 -7.46
N PRO A 52 -28.23 25.49 -8.35
CA PRO A 52 -26.83 25.93 -8.26
C PRO A 52 -26.51 26.74 -7.00
N ASN A 53 -27.52 27.35 -6.37
CA ASN A 53 -27.36 28.22 -5.19
C ASN A 53 -27.69 27.54 -3.85
N ASN A 54 -28.26 26.32 -3.84
CA ASN A 54 -28.56 25.56 -2.63
C ASN A 54 -27.61 24.37 -2.50
N SER A 55 -26.39 24.71 -2.07
CA SER A 55 -25.37 23.83 -1.49
C SER A 55 -24.78 22.71 -2.39
N ALA A 56 -23.64 23.04 -3.01
CA ALA A 56 -22.59 22.05 -3.23
C ALA A 56 -22.22 21.30 -1.91
N ASP A 57 -22.50 21.93 -0.75
CA ASP A 57 -22.23 21.40 0.59
C ASP A 57 -23.07 20.17 0.98
N ALA A 58 -24.37 20.12 0.67
CA ALA A 58 -25.19 18.93 0.96
C ALA A 58 -24.96 17.81 -0.06
N ALA A 59 -24.52 18.16 -1.28
CA ALA A 59 -24.50 17.23 -2.40
C ALA A 59 -23.30 16.26 -2.41
N ALA A 60 -22.13 16.71 -1.93
CA ALA A 60 -20.93 15.89 -1.87
C ALA A 60 -20.90 14.95 -0.65
N GLN A 61 -21.68 15.25 0.40
CA GLN A 61 -21.75 14.46 1.63
C GLN A 61 -22.49 13.11 1.44
N ASP A 62 -23.31 13.02 0.39
CA ASP A 62 -24.25 11.90 0.17
C ASP A 62 -23.65 10.78 -0.71
N ILE A 63 -22.94 11.14 -1.80
CA ILE A 63 -22.42 10.14 -2.75
C ILE A 63 -21.25 9.33 -2.20
N ASP A 64 -20.33 9.96 -1.45
CA ASP A 64 -19.19 9.25 -0.86
C ASP A 64 -19.64 8.30 0.25
N GLU A 65 -20.63 8.71 1.04
CA GLU A 65 -21.20 7.84 2.07
C GLU A 65 -21.98 6.68 1.46
N TRP A 66 -22.73 6.93 0.37
CA TRP A 66 -23.33 5.86 -0.42
C TRP A 66 -22.28 4.91 -1.00
N ILE A 67 -21.14 5.42 -1.53
CA ILE A 67 -20.05 4.58 -2.04
C ILE A 67 -19.49 3.68 -0.92
N LEU A 68 -19.31 4.20 0.29
CA LEU A 68 -18.85 3.41 1.44
C LEU A 68 -19.84 2.30 1.81
N GLN A 69 -21.14 2.60 1.79
CA GLN A 69 -22.21 1.61 2.03
C GLN A 69 -22.29 0.56 0.91
N ASN A 70 -22.25 1.00 -0.34
CA ASN A 70 -22.23 0.16 -1.53
C ASN A 70 -21.04 -0.79 -1.51
N GLU A 71 -19.85 -0.32 -1.12
CA GLU A 71 -18.67 -1.17 -1.00
C GLU A 71 -18.85 -2.26 0.07
N ARG A 72 -19.42 -1.93 1.23
CA ARG A 72 -19.75 -2.94 2.26
C ARG A 72 -20.71 -3.99 1.72
N TRP A 73 -21.70 -3.57 0.94
CA TRP A 73 -22.61 -4.48 0.27
C TRP A 73 -21.91 -5.32 -0.81
N LEU A 74 -21.05 -4.74 -1.65
CA LEU A 74 -20.29 -5.48 -2.67
C LEU A 74 -19.38 -6.57 -2.07
N ARG A 75 -18.89 -6.36 -0.84
CA ARG A 75 -18.10 -7.33 -0.06
C ARG A 75 -18.93 -8.48 0.51
N SER A 76 -20.24 -8.30 0.65
CA SER A 76 -21.12 -9.37 1.13
C SER A 76 -21.33 -10.45 0.07
N SER A 77 -21.52 -11.71 0.49
CA SER A 77 -21.89 -12.81 -0.41
C SER A 77 -23.38 -12.73 -0.75
N ASN A 78 -23.72 -11.78 -1.63
CA ASN A 78 -25.10 -11.45 -2.02
C ASN A 78 -25.63 -12.28 -3.21
N GLY A 79 -24.91 -13.32 -3.66
CA GLY A 79 -25.37 -14.29 -4.67
C GLY A 79 -25.52 -13.74 -6.10
N SER A 80 -25.33 -12.44 -6.30
CA SER A 80 -25.37 -11.78 -7.61
C SER A 80 -24.15 -12.13 -8.46
N ARG A 81 -24.28 -12.00 -9.80
CA ARG A 81 -23.14 -12.05 -10.72
C ARG A 81 -22.06 -11.08 -10.24
N TRP A 82 -20.79 -11.50 -10.27
CA TRP A 82 -19.68 -10.71 -9.71
C TRP A 82 -19.59 -9.29 -10.27
N SER A 83 -20.02 -9.08 -11.52
CA SER A 83 -20.00 -7.76 -12.19
C SER A 83 -21.13 -6.83 -11.75
N TYR A 84 -22.09 -7.29 -10.96
CA TYR A 84 -23.22 -6.50 -10.51
C TYR A 84 -22.74 -5.41 -9.52
N GLY A 85 -23.19 -4.18 -9.73
CA GLY A 85 -22.75 -3.00 -8.96
C GLY A 85 -21.41 -2.40 -9.40
N LEU A 86 -20.69 -3.02 -10.34
CA LEU A 86 -19.50 -2.44 -10.97
C LEU A 86 -19.89 -1.50 -12.12
N VAL A 87 -19.01 -0.52 -12.39
CA VAL A 87 -19.17 0.45 -13.48
C VAL A 87 -18.30 0.03 -14.66
N LYS A 88 -18.78 0.24 -15.88
CA LYS A 88 -18.09 -0.12 -17.12
C LYS A 88 -17.84 1.09 -18.01
N ILE A 89 -16.98 0.96 -19.02
CA ILE A 89 -16.70 2.06 -19.95
C ILE A 89 -17.97 2.54 -20.66
N HIS A 90 -18.89 1.66 -21.02
CA HIS A 90 -20.13 2.06 -21.69
C HIS A 90 -21.09 2.88 -20.80
N ASP A 91 -20.88 2.90 -19.48
CA ASP A 91 -21.66 3.75 -18.57
C ASP A 91 -21.16 5.22 -18.60
N PHE A 92 -19.95 5.46 -19.11
CA PHE A 92 -19.30 6.77 -19.09
C PHE A 92 -20.10 7.90 -19.73
N PRO A 93 -20.78 7.72 -20.88
CA PRO A 93 -21.71 8.70 -21.42
C PRO A 93 -22.75 9.22 -20.42
N ALA A 94 -23.42 8.31 -19.71
CA ALA A 94 -24.47 8.64 -18.73
C ALA A 94 -23.87 9.21 -17.44
N ILE A 95 -22.64 8.82 -17.14
CA ILE A 95 -21.83 9.40 -16.07
C ILE A 95 -21.32 10.76 -16.57
N PHE A 96 -20.19 10.90 -17.23
CA PHE A 96 -19.58 12.22 -17.46
C PHE A 96 -20.34 13.21 -18.37
N GLY A 97 -21.43 12.80 -19.04
CA GLY A 97 -22.37 13.71 -19.72
C GLY A 97 -21.87 14.28 -21.06
N ASN A 98 -20.69 13.87 -21.54
CA ASN A 98 -20.02 14.45 -22.71
C ASN A 98 -19.51 13.37 -23.67
N SER A 99 -20.42 12.67 -24.35
CA SER A 99 -20.06 11.85 -25.51
C SER A 99 -20.91 12.28 -26.69
N ALA A 100 -20.45 13.33 -27.37
CA ALA A 100 -20.90 13.53 -28.75
C ALA A 100 -20.36 12.36 -29.59
N GLU A 101 -21.19 11.77 -30.44
CA GLU A 101 -20.76 10.74 -31.39
C GLU A 101 -19.57 11.27 -32.22
N GLY A 102 -18.45 10.53 -32.23
CA GLY A 102 -17.24 10.91 -32.96
C GLY A 102 -16.16 11.65 -32.15
N CYS A 103 -16.34 11.87 -30.84
CA CYS A 103 -15.28 12.40 -29.97
C CYS A 103 -14.12 11.39 -29.81
N SER A 104 -12.88 11.87 -29.97
CA SER A 104 -11.65 11.09 -29.77
C SER A 104 -11.36 10.75 -28.29
N ALA A 105 -12.04 11.40 -27.35
CA ALA A 105 -11.93 11.19 -25.92
C ALA A 105 -13.20 11.68 -25.18
N ILE A 106 -13.45 11.12 -23.99
CA ILE A 106 -14.41 11.68 -23.03
C ILE A 106 -13.69 12.66 -22.11
N THR A 107 -14.09 13.93 -22.14
CA THR A 107 -13.51 14.97 -21.29
C THR A 107 -14.22 15.04 -19.94
N VAL A 108 -13.47 14.88 -18.86
CA VAL A 108 -13.96 15.01 -17.49
C VAL A 108 -13.38 16.28 -16.87
N THR A 109 -14.25 17.26 -16.61
CA THR A 109 -13.90 18.48 -15.89
C THR A 109 -14.10 18.25 -14.40
N ARG A 110 -13.02 18.41 -13.63
CA ARG A 110 -13.05 18.18 -12.19
C ARG A 110 -13.50 19.44 -11.44
N PRO A 111 -14.17 19.30 -10.29
CA PRO A 111 -14.59 20.46 -9.50
C PRO A 111 -13.39 21.23 -8.94
N ASN A 112 -13.48 22.55 -8.85
CA ASN A 112 -12.40 23.36 -8.26
C ASN A 112 -12.30 23.19 -6.74
N PHE A 113 -13.41 22.85 -6.10
CA PHE A 113 -13.51 22.68 -4.65
C PHE A 113 -14.10 21.30 -4.32
N ALA A 114 -13.56 20.66 -3.29
CA ALA A 114 -14.09 19.42 -2.72
C ALA A 114 -14.22 19.58 -1.20
N MET A 115 -15.43 19.35 -0.67
CA MET A 115 -15.76 19.45 0.75
C MET A 115 -14.90 18.52 1.62
N GLY A 116 -14.59 18.93 2.85
CA GLY A 116 -13.76 18.16 3.78
C GLY A 116 -12.34 18.73 3.88
N TYR A 117 -11.36 17.86 4.15
CA TYR A 117 -9.95 18.24 4.20
C TYR A 117 -9.18 17.51 3.10
N ASN A 118 -8.47 18.25 2.24
CA ASN A 118 -7.77 17.68 1.08
C ASN A 118 -6.26 17.90 1.21
N ILE A 119 -5.48 16.91 0.79
CA ILE A 119 -4.03 16.96 0.74
C ILE A 119 -3.52 16.29 -0.54
N LEU A 120 -2.24 16.51 -0.87
CA LEU A 120 -1.57 15.84 -2.00
C LEU A 120 -2.21 16.13 -3.37
N ASP A 121 -2.78 17.33 -3.54
CA ASP A 121 -3.57 17.75 -4.70
C ASP A 121 -2.87 18.81 -5.58
N LEU A 122 -1.65 19.23 -5.26
CA LEU A 122 -0.90 20.22 -6.08
C LEU A 122 -0.63 19.77 -7.53
N ARG A 123 -0.67 18.46 -7.80
CA ARG A 123 -0.52 17.86 -9.14
C ARG A 123 -1.86 17.53 -9.80
N ARG A 124 -2.98 17.84 -9.14
CA ARG A 124 -4.33 17.49 -9.60
C ARG A 124 -4.69 18.35 -10.82
N ALA A 125 -4.82 17.71 -11.98
CA ALA A 125 -5.29 18.37 -13.18
C ALA A 125 -6.75 18.82 -13.05
N ALA A 126 -7.09 19.98 -13.62
CA ALA A 126 -8.47 20.47 -13.69
C ALA A 126 -9.35 19.65 -14.65
N GLN A 127 -8.74 19.04 -15.66
CA GLN A 127 -9.42 18.19 -16.65
C GLN A 127 -8.60 16.94 -16.94
N ILE A 128 -9.28 15.83 -17.22
CA ILE A 128 -8.68 14.59 -17.73
C ILE A 128 -9.45 14.10 -18.95
N TYR A 129 -8.81 13.23 -19.73
CA TYR A 129 -9.36 12.63 -20.94
C TYR A 129 -9.41 11.11 -20.79
N LEU A 130 -10.55 10.50 -21.10
CA LEU A 130 -10.78 9.06 -21.00
C LEU A 130 -11.01 8.45 -22.37
N GLN A 131 -10.71 7.15 -22.51
CA GLN A 131 -11.08 6.38 -23.70
C GLN A 131 -12.60 6.50 -23.96
N PRO A 132 -13.00 6.77 -25.21
CA PRO A 132 -14.42 6.97 -25.54
C PRO A 132 -15.20 5.66 -25.67
N SER A 133 -14.53 4.52 -25.91
CA SER A 133 -15.18 3.22 -26.02
C SER A 133 -14.27 2.07 -25.57
N ILE A 134 -14.86 0.89 -25.37
CA ILE A 134 -14.12 -0.34 -25.10
C ILE A 134 -13.24 -0.75 -26.30
N ALA A 135 -13.65 -0.47 -27.54
CA ALA A 135 -12.86 -0.79 -28.73
C ALA A 135 -11.57 0.05 -28.77
N ASP A 136 -11.67 1.35 -28.46
CA ASP A 136 -10.51 2.25 -28.38
C ASP A 136 -9.58 1.85 -27.22
N PHE A 137 -10.17 1.45 -26.08
CA PHE A 137 -9.40 0.91 -24.96
C PHE A 137 -8.62 -0.34 -25.36
N VAL A 138 -9.24 -1.34 -25.99
CA VAL A 138 -8.59 -2.60 -26.38
C VAL A 138 -7.47 -2.35 -27.39
N MET A 139 -7.71 -1.52 -28.40
CA MET A 139 -6.69 -1.12 -29.37
C MET A 139 -5.49 -0.45 -28.68
N ASN A 140 -5.75 0.46 -27.76
CA ASN A 140 -4.68 1.16 -27.03
C ASN A 140 -3.97 0.25 -26.03
N PHE A 141 -4.69 -0.66 -25.36
CA PHE A 141 -4.13 -1.65 -24.46
C PHE A 141 -3.17 -2.58 -25.21
N HIS A 142 -3.58 -3.08 -26.38
CA HIS A 142 -2.73 -3.88 -27.26
C HIS A 142 -1.44 -3.12 -27.65
N ARG A 143 -1.57 -1.85 -28.04
CA ARG A 143 -0.43 -0.99 -28.37
C ARG A 143 0.53 -0.79 -27.19
N ILE A 144 0.01 -0.44 -26.02
CA ILE A 144 0.82 -0.14 -24.81
C ILE A 144 1.51 -1.39 -24.25
N THR A 145 0.87 -2.55 -24.39
CA THR A 145 1.42 -3.86 -24.00
C THR A 145 2.28 -4.48 -25.10
N GLN A 146 2.38 -3.86 -26.28
CA GLN A 146 3.15 -4.35 -27.44
C GLN A 146 2.73 -5.76 -27.87
N GLY A 147 1.45 -6.12 -27.72
CA GLY A 147 0.91 -7.41 -28.14
C GLY A 147 1.38 -8.63 -27.34
N VAL A 148 2.11 -8.45 -26.21
CA VAL A 148 2.66 -9.61 -25.45
C VAL A 148 1.60 -10.57 -24.90
N LEU A 149 0.34 -10.11 -24.80
CA LEU A 149 -0.80 -10.91 -24.34
C LEU A 149 -1.71 -11.37 -25.49
N GLU A 150 -1.31 -11.20 -26.74
CA GLU A 150 -2.11 -11.62 -27.90
C GLU A 150 -2.37 -13.13 -27.88
N GLY A 151 -3.61 -13.54 -28.13
CA GLY A 151 -4.03 -14.95 -28.08
C GLY A 151 -4.19 -15.55 -26.67
N LEU A 152 -4.04 -14.76 -25.60
CA LEU A 152 -4.25 -15.24 -24.23
C LEU A 152 -5.72 -15.59 -23.96
N GLU A 153 -5.97 -16.76 -23.39
CA GLU A 153 -7.30 -17.17 -22.92
C GLU A 153 -7.63 -16.54 -21.57
N TRP A 154 -8.55 -15.58 -21.59
CA TRP A 154 -8.89 -14.74 -20.43
C TRP A 154 -9.70 -15.43 -19.33
N ASN A 155 -10.12 -16.68 -19.53
CA ASN A 155 -10.78 -17.45 -18.47
C ASN A 155 -9.91 -17.50 -17.22
N ASN A 156 -10.49 -17.12 -16.07
CA ASN A 156 -9.83 -17.04 -14.77
C ASN A 156 -8.70 -16.00 -14.67
N LEU A 157 -8.61 -15.05 -15.61
CA LEU A 157 -7.62 -13.97 -15.60
C LEU A 157 -8.27 -12.59 -15.53
N PHE A 158 -7.56 -11.68 -14.88
CA PHE A 158 -7.95 -10.28 -14.80
C PHE A 158 -6.71 -9.40 -14.70
N VAL A 159 -6.58 -8.41 -15.58
CA VAL A 159 -5.52 -7.39 -15.47
C VAL A 159 -6.11 -6.22 -14.68
N ALA A 160 -5.37 -5.66 -13.72
CA ALA A 160 -5.90 -4.55 -12.93
C ALA A 160 -4.84 -3.50 -12.57
N GLY A 161 -5.28 -2.37 -12.01
CA GLY A 161 -4.40 -1.34 -11.47
C GLY A 161 -3.80 -0.40 -12.52
N GLY A 162 -2.50 -0.12 -12.39
CA GLY A 162 -1.86 1.04 -13.01
C GLY A 162 -1.86 1.01 -14.54
N ILE A 163 -1.68 -0.16 -15.16
CA ILE A 163 -1.66 -0.29 -16.62
C ILE A 163 -3.03 -0.06 -17.25
N VAL A 164 -4.09 -0.55 -16.61
CA VAL A 164 -5.47 -0.38 -17.08
C VAL A 164 -5.88 1.09 -16.92
N LEU A 165 -5.57 1.69 -15.77
CA LEU A 165 -5.77 3.12 -15.53
C LEU A 165 -5.01 3.99 -16.54
N GLY A 166 -3.72 3.70 -16.77
CA GLY A 166 -2.89 4.44 -17.73
C GLY A 166 -3.44 4.33 -19.15
N THR A 167 -3.89 3.15 -19.56
CA THR A 167 -4.54 2.94 -20.87
C THR A 167 -5.85 3.73 -20.97
N LEU A 168 -6.66 3.75 -19.91
CA LEU A 168 -7.92 4.49 -19.84
C LEU A 168 -7.70 6.01 -20.00
N LEU A 169 -6.62 6.54 -19.42
CA LEU A 169 -6.26 7.96 -19.44
C LEU A 169 -5.47 8.40 -20.69
N SER A 170 -5.27 7.50 -21.66
CA SER A 170 -4.47 7.76 -22.87
C SER A 170 -5.28 7.63 -24.17
N PRO A 171 -6.40 8.37 -24.35
CA PRO A 171 -7.16 8.32 -25.60
C PRO A 171 -6.35 8.87 -26.79
N SER A 172 -6.60 8.32 -27.97
CA SER A 172 -5.93 8.75 -29.21
C SER A 172 -6.65 9.95 -29.80
N GLY A 173 -5.94 11.04 -30.13
CA GLY A 173 -6.49 12.12 -30.97
C GLY A 173 -7.06 13.35 -30.26
N ALA A 174 -6.63 13.65 -29.03
CA ALA A 174 -6.65 15.03 -28.53
C ALA A 174 -5.36 15.75 -28.98
N ALA A 175 -5.26 17.07 -28.85
CA ALA A 175 -3.99 17.80 -29.03
C ALA A 175 -2.86 17.39 -28.04
N LEU A 176 -3.06 16.29 -27.29
CA LEU A 176 -2.05 15.55 -26.56
C LEU A 176 -1.55 14.42 -27.48
N GLY A 177 -0.24 14.33 -27.69
CA GLY A 177 0.37 13.25 -28.48
C GLY A 177 -0.11 11.87 -28.04
N SER A 178 0.01 10.87 -28.93
CA SER A 178 -0.34 9.45 -28.72
C SER A 178 0.44 8.74 -27.59
N GLU A 179 1.05 9.50 -26.69
CA GLU A 179 1.94 9.03 -25.65
C GLU A 179 1.14 8.75 -24.37
N THR A 180 1.43 7.60 -23.76
CA THR A 180 0.99 7.35 -22.38
C THR A 180 1.54 8.46 -21.50
N PRO A 181 0.76 9.02 -20.55
CA PRO A 181 1.30 10.01 -19.63
C PRO A 181 2.55 9.46 -18.98
N ALA A 182 3.61 10.28 -18.91
CA ALA A 182 4.95 9.84 -18.51
C ALA A 182 4.93 9.11 -17.15
N GLU A 183 3.98 9.46 -16.28
CA GLU A 183 3.77 8.87 -14.97
C GLU A 183 3.31 7.41 -15.03
N PHE A 184 2.72 6.96 -16.15
CA PHE A 184 2.25 5.60 -16.38
C PHE A 184 3.16 4.78 -17.29
N THR A 185 4.18 5.39 -17.92
CA THR A 185 5.09 4.73 -18.85
C THR A 185 5.82 3.54 -18.25
N ASN A 186 6.05 3.50 -16.93
CA ASN A 186 6.73 2.40 -16.24
C ASN A 186 5.76 1.46 -15.49
N SER A 187 4.46 1.48 -15.81
CA SER A 187 3.49 0.59 -15.17
C SER A 187 3.68 -0.86 -15.64
N ASP A 188 3.70 -1.79 -14.69
CA ASP A 188 3.75 -3.22 -14.98
C ASP A 188 2.38 -3.76 -15.36
N ILE A 189 2.36 -4.92 -16.02
CA ILE A 189 1.14 -5.65 -16.32
C ILE A 189 0.83 -6.56 -15.14
N ASP A 190 0.01 -6.07 -14.21
CA ASP A 190 -0.43 -6.84 -13.03
C ASP A 190 -1.58 -7.79 -13.41
N LEU A 191 -1.28 -9.10 -13.46
CA LEU A 191 -2.21 -10.19 -13.73
C LEU A 191 -2.67 -10.86 -12.43
N TYR A 192 -3.96 -11.04 -12.31
CA TYR A 192 -4.61 -11.76 -11.21
C TYR A 192 -5.26 -13.04 -11.74
N ILE A 193 -5.08 -14.13 -11.00
CA ILE A 193 -5.78 -15.40 -11.25
C ILE A 193 -6.94 -15.50 -10.26
N HIS A 194 -8.14 -15.76 -10.76
CA HIS A 194 -9.34 -15.85 -9.94
C HIS A 194 -10.13 -17.14 -10.16
N GLY A 195 -10.88 -17.59 -9.15
CA GLY A 195 -11.75 -18.76 -9.23
C GLY A 195 -11.03 -20.11 -9.39
N LEU A 196 -9.73 -20.17 -9.14
CA LEU A 196 -8.91 -21.38 -9.23
C LEU A 196 -8.26 -21.70 -7.88
N GLY A 197 -8.12 -22.99 -7.58
CA GLY A 197 -7.28 -23.47 -6.49
C GLY A 197 -5.77 -23.39 -6.84
N PRO A 198 -4.87 -23.53 -5.85
CA PRO A 198 -3.44 -23.25 -6.03
C PRO A 198 -2.77 -24.10 -7.12
N GLU A 199 -3.12 -25.38 -7.26
CA GLU A 199 -2.54 -26.23 -8.31
C GLU A 199 -2.99 -25.82 -9.72
N ALA A 200 -4.27 -25.49 -9.89
CA ALA A 200 -4.80 -25.01 -11.16
C ALA A 200 -4.23 -23.63 -11.50
N ALA A 201 -4.04 -22.77 -10.51
CA ALA A 201 -3.38 -21.48 -10.67
C ALA A 201 -1.93 -21.64 -11.14
N CYS A 202 -1.15 -22.60 -10.60
CA CYS A 202 0.19 -22.90 -11.10
C CYS A 202 0.19 -23.33 -12.58
N ARG A 203 -0.77 -24.15 -13.01
CA ARG A 203 -0.93 -24.50 -14.43
C ARG A 203 -1.30 -23.28 -15.28
N LYS A 204 -2.10 -22.36 -14.75
CA LYS A 204 -2.45 -21.12 -15.45
C LYS A 204 -1.24 -20.19 -15.61
N ILE A 205 -0.31 -20.14 -14.65
CA ILE A 205 0.96 -19.41 -14.81
C ILE A 205 1.77 -19.97 -15.99
N GLN A 206 1.84 -21.31 -16.14
CA GLN A 206 2.52 -21.93 -17.27
C GLN A 206 1.90 -21.51 -18.61
N GLU A 207 0.57 -21.54 -18.71
CA GLU A 207 -0.14 -21.11 -19.92
C GLU A 207 0.16 -19.64 -20.28
N ILE A 208 0.17 -18.74 -19.28
CA ILE A 208 0.54 -17.34 -19.49
C ILE A 208 1.99 -17.24 -19.99
N TYR A 209 2.92 -18.00 -19.40
CA TYR A 209 4.32 -17.99 -19.80
C TYR A 209 4.48 -18.42 -21.27
N ASP A 210 3.82 -19.52 -21.68
CA ASP A 210 3.90 -20.05 -23.04
C ASP A 210 3.38 -19.04 -24.07
N VAL A 211 2.25 -18.38 -23.79
CA VAL A 211 1.67 -17.33 -24.65
C VAL A 211 2.63 -16.14 -24.74
N VAL A 212 3.08 -15.61 -23.61
CA VAL A 212 4.00 -14.47 -23.57
C VAL A 212 5.27 -14.78 -24.34
N GLN A 213 5.87 -15.95 -24.12
CA GLN A 213 7.08 -16.38 -24.82
C GLN A 213 6.86 -16.47 -26.33
N SER A 214 5.70 -16.98 -26.78
CA SER A 214 5.38 -17.10 -28.20
C SER A 214 5.21 -15.74 -28.91
N ASN A 215 4.82 -14.71 -28.17
CA ASN A 215 4.60 -13.35 -28.68
C ASN A 215 5.88 -12.49 -28.65
N LEU A 216 6.94 -12.95 -27.98
CA LEU A 216 8.23 -12.24 -28.00
C LEU A 216 8.98 -12.48 -29.32
N PRO A 217 9.83 -11.53 -29.77
CA PRO A 217 10.70 -11.76 -30.91
C PRO A 217 11.62 -12.97 -30.67
N ARG A 218 11.89 -13.76 -31.71
CA ARG A 218 12.58 -15.08 -31.62
C ARG A 218 13.89 -15.08 -30.81
N ASP A 219 14.64 -13.99 -30.82
CA ASP A 219 15.93 -13.87 -30.12
C ASP A 219 15.81 -13.18 -28.75
N THR A 220 14.59 -13.07 -28.20
CA THR A 220 14.33 -12.41 -26.92
C THR A 220 14.05 -13.44 -25.83
N SER A 221 14.92 -13.49 -24.83
CA SER A 221 14.79 -14.38 -23.68
C SER A 221 13.88 -13.78 -22.61
N ILE A 222 13.30 -14.66 -21.77
CA ILE A 222 12.57 -14.29 -20.55
C ILE A 222 13.40 -14.69 -19.33
N LEU A 223 13.47 -13.81 -18.35
CA LEU A 223 13.90 -14.12 -16.99
C LEU A 223 12.66 -14.13 -16.09
N VAL A 224 12.35 -15.28 -15.50
CA VAL A 224 11.26 -15.42 -14.52
C VAL A 224 11.84 -15.20 -13.14
N VAL A 225 11.26 -14.30 -12.36
CA VAL A 225 11.69 -13.98 -11.00
C VAL A 225 10.52 -14.16 -10.06
N ARG A 226 10.76 -14.81 -8.92
CA ARG A 226 9.74 -15.05 -7.89
C ARG A 226 10.20 -14.49 -6.54
N ASN A 227 9.32 -13.73 -5.92
CA ASN A 227 9.42 -13.28 -4.54
C ASN A 227 8.21 -13.82 -3.74
N SER A 228 8.00 -13.29 -2.53
CA SER A 228 6.92 -13.72 -1.64
C SER A 228 5.50 -13.29 -2.09
N GLN A 229 5.39 -12.39 -3.07
CA GLN A 229 4.14 -11.73 -3.48
C GLN A 229 3.80 -11.91 -4.95
N THR A 230 4.79 -12.13 -5.81
CA THR A 230 4.63 -12.12 -7.27
C THR A 230 5.56 -13.13 -7.95
N VAL A 231 5.11 -13.63 -9.10
CA VAL A 231 5.97 -14.18 -10.15
C VAL A 231 6.00 -13.17 -11.28
N THR A 232 7.19 -12.65 -11.61
CA THR A 232 7.37 -11.59 -12.61
C THR A 232 8.17 -12.09 -13.79
N PHE A 233 7.69 -11.83 -15.00
CA PHE A 233 8.41 -12.07 -16.25
C PHE A 233 9.13 -10.78 -16.68
N PHE A 234 10.45 -10.87 -16.79
CA PHE A 234 11.31 -9.82 -17.32
C PHE A 234 11.77 -10.20 -18.73
N SER A 235 11.73 -9.24 -19.64
CA SER A 235 12.23 -9.37 -21.01
C SER A 235 13.28 -8.29 -21.27
N LYS A 236 13.58 -7.97 -22.53
CA LYS A 236 14.38 -6.79 -22.88
C LYS A 236 13.58 -5.50 -22.69
N TYR A 237 14.21 -4.44 -22.17
CA TYR A 237 13.61 -3.10 -22.20
C TYR A 237 13.35 -2.67 -23.65
N PRO A 238 12.21 -2.02 -23.98
CA PRO A 238 11.16 -1.51 -23.10
C PRO A 238 9.92 -2.42 -22.98
N ILE A 239 10.04 -3.74 -23.21
CA ILE A 239 8.91 -4.67 -23.12
C ILE A 239 8.46 -4.75 -21.66
N ARG A 240 7.20 -4.36 -21.38
CA ARG A 240 6.69 -4.25 -20.00
C ARG A 240 6.84 -5.57 -19.23
N ARG A 241 7.18 -5.43 -17.95
CA ARG A 241 7.19 -6.56 -17.01
C ARG A 241 5.76 -7.06 -16.81
N ILE A 242 5.61 -8.37 -16.74
CA ILE A 242 4.33 -9.03 -16.47
C ILE A 242 4.41 -9.61 -15.06
N GLN A 243 3.59 -9.12 -14.16
CA GLN A 243 3.58 -9.51 -12.75
C GLN A 243 2.33 -10.30 -12.44
N ILE A 244 2.49 -11.58 -12.11
CA ILE A 244 1.39 -12.42 -11.64
C ILE A 244 1.34 -12.32 -10.12
N VAL A 245 0.25 -11.77 -9.60
CA VAL A 245 0.04 -11.54 -8.17
C VAL A 245 -0.33 -12.87 -7.48
N LEU A 246 0.43 -13.24 -6.44
CA LEU A 246 0.27 -14.51 -5.71
C LEU A 246 -0.84 -14.45 -4.65
N LYS A 247 -2.02 -13.97 -5.05
CA LYS A 247 -3.21 -13.89 -4.20
C LYS A 247 -4.40 -14.51 -4.92
N LEU A 248 -4.89 -15.63 -4.40
CA LEU A 248 -6.08 -16.27 -4.93
C LEU A 248 -7.32 -15.48 -4.50
N VAL A 249 -8.23 -15.27 -5.43
CA VAL A 249 -9.50 -14.60 -5.18
C VAL A 249 -10.60 -15.31 -5.95
N ASP A 250 -11.85 -15.22 -5.48
CA ASP A 250 -12.93 -15.96 -6.11
C ASP A 250 -13.36 -15.30 -7.43
N THR A 251 -13.44 -13.97 -7.46
CA THR A 251 -13.95 -13.21 -8.60
C THR A 251 -13.12 -11.96 -8.93
N PRO A 252 -13.23 -11.39 -10.15
CA PRO A 252 -12.58 -10.12 -10.49
C PRO A 252 -13.03 -8.95 -9.60
N LYS A 253 -14.28 -8.97 -9.10
CA LYS A 253 -14.77 -7.99 -8.12
C LYS A 253 -13.89 -7.98 -6.87
N ASP A 254 -13.49 -9.16 -6.40
CA ASP A 254 -12.64 -9.29 -5.20
C ASP A 254 -11.22 -8.75 -5.46
N VAL A 255 -10.70 -8.85 -6.69
CA VAL A 255 -9.47 -8.14 -7.09
C VAL A 255 -9.65 -6.64 -6.88
N LEU A 256 -10.72 -6.06 -7.43
CA LEU A 256 -10.97 -4.62 -7.35
C LEU A 256 -11.15 -4.15 -5.91
N LEU A 257 -11.87 -4.92 -5.10
CA LEU A 257 -12.13 -4.62 -3.69
C LEU A 257 -10.86 -4.61 -2.84
N ASN A 258 -9.81 -5.30 -3.26
CA ASN A 258 -8.53 -5.37 -2.55
C ASN A 258 -7.61 -4.14 -2.78
N PHE A 259 -7.89 -3.28 -3.76
CA PHE A 259 -7.07 -2.08 -4.00
C PHE A 259 -7.20 -1.06 -2.87
N ASP A 260 -6.05 -0.56 -2.44
CA ASP A 260 -5.86 0.41 -1.36
C ASP A 260 -6.39 1.81 -1.72
N LEU A 261 -6.01 2.31 -2.90
CA LEU A 261 -6.43 3.61 -3.42
C LEU A 261 -7.59 3.45 -4.39
N ASP A 262 -8.56 4.35 -4.27
CA ASP A 262 -9.78 4.34 -5.06
C ASP A 262 -9.50 4.32 -6.57
N ILE A 263 -8.58 5.17 -7.04
CA ILE A 263 -8.27 5.26 -8.46
C ILE A 263 -7.65 3.98 -9.04
N CYS A 264 -7.07 3.12 -8.21
CA CYS A 264 -6.47 1.87 -8.65
C CYS A 264 -7.51 0.76 -8.86
N ALA A 265 -8.75 0.92 -8.37
CA ALA A 265 -9.80 -0.09 -8.47
C ALA A 265 -10.46 -0.12 -9.86
N VAL A 266 -9.63 -0.38 -10.87
CA VAL A 266 -9.97 -0.56 -12.28
C VAL A 266 -9.29 -1.81 -12.83
N GLY A 267 -9.97 -2.56 -13.69
CA GLY A 267 -9.41 -3.75 -14.31
C GLY A 267 -10.13 -4.19 -15.58
N PHE A 268 -9.54 -5.15 -16.29
CA PHE A 268 -9.92 -5.62 -17.61
C PHE A 268 -9.90 -7.14 -17.65
N ASP A 269 -10.99 -7.74 -18.15
CA ASP A 269 -11.17 -9.19 -18.23
C ASP A 269 -10.91 -9.77 -19.63
N GLY A 270 -10.29 -8.99 -20.53
CA GLY A 270 -10.13 -9.36 -21.94
C GLY A 270 -11.26 -8.90 -22.85
N VAL A 271 -12.40 -8.50 -22.30
CA VAL A 271 -13.59 -8.09 -23.06
C VAL A 271 -14.09 -6.72 -22.65
N GLU A 272 -14.13 -6.43 -21.35
CA GLU A 272 -14.71 -5.22 -20.78
C GLU A 272 -13.83 -4.68 -19.65
N VAL A 273 -13.87 -3.35 -19.45
CA VAL A 273 -13.21 -2.67 -18.34
C VAL A 273 -14.21 -2.43 -17.22
N TYR A 274 -13.84 -2.84 -16.02
CA TYR A 274 -14.65 -2.73 -14.82
C TYR A 274 -13.98 -1.83 -13.79
N MET A 275 -14.79 -1.04 -13.10
CA MET A 275 -14.37 -0.13 -12.04
C MET A 275 -15.30 -0.27 -10.85
N LEU A 276 -14.75 -0.06 -9.66
CA LEU A 276 -15.59 0.22 -8.50
C LEU A 276 -16.13 1.66 -8.57
N PRO A 277 -17.33 1.93 -8.01
CA PRO A 277 -17.87 3.29 -7.94
C PRO A 277 -16.89 4.32 -7.39
N ARG A 278 -16.08 3.95 -6.38
CA ARG A 278 -15.02 4.80 -5.81
C ARG A 278 -13.95 5.20 -6.83
N ALA A 279 -13.59 4.32 -7.76
CA ALA A 279 -12.61 4.61 -8.81
C ALA A 279 -13.16 5.64 -9.80
N VAL A 280 -14.44 5.51 -10.16
CA VAL A 280 -15.11 6.48 -11.05
C VAL A 280 -15.24 7.83 -10.37
N ARG A 281 -15.63 7.88 -9.09
CA ARG A 281 -15.59 9.11 -8.30
C ARG A 281 -14.18 9.72 -8.26
N ALA A 282 -13.13 8.91 -8.13
CA ALA A 282 -11.76 9.40 -8.14
C ALA A 282 -11.35 9.96 -9.52
N LEU A 283 -11.87 9.43 -10.64
CA LEU A 283 -11.71 10.03 -11.97
C LEU A 283 -12.38 11.42 -12.03
N GLU A 284 -13.63 11.53 -11.56
CA GLU A 284 -14.41 12.78 -11.53
C GLU A 284 -13.78 13.85 -10.63
N THR A 285 -13.28 13.45 -9.47
CA THR A 285 -12.87 14.40 -8.42
C THR A 285 -11.37 14.60 -8.33
N GLY A 286 -10.55 13.67 -8.81
CA GLY A 286 -9.10 13.68 -8.61
C GLY A 286 -8.67 13.37 -7.18
N TYR A 287 -9.52 12.71 -6.39
CA TYR A 287 -9.22 12.34 -5.00
C TYR A 287 -9.52 10.87 -4.72
N ASN A 288 -8.67 10.26 -3.90
CA ASN A 288 -8.98 9.04 -3.15
C ASN A 288 -9.56 9.46 -1.79
N VAL A 289 -10.57 8.77 -1.29
CA VAL A 289 -11.15 9.03 0.02
C VAL A 289 -10.36 8.28 1.09
N PHE A 290 -10.01 9.01 2.15
CA PHE A 290 -9.38 8.44 3.33
C PHE A 290 -10.36 7.54 4.10
N THR A 291 -9.85 6.41 4.57
CA THR A 291 -10.47 5.56 5.60
C THR A 291 -9.35 4.98 6.48
N MET A 292 -9.68 4.54 7.68
CA MET A 292 -8.72 3.86 8.56
C MET A 292 -8.24 2.54 7.97
N ASP A 293 -8.94 1.94 7.00
CA ASP A 293 -8.43 0.79 6.25
C ASP A 293 -7.12 1.15 5.48
N LEU A 294 -6.89 2.42 5.14
CA LEU A 294 -5.62 2.92 4.59
C LEU A 294 -4.47 2.93 5.62
N ILE A 295 -4.75 2.72 6.90
CA ILE A 295 -3.77 2.76 8.01
C ILE A 295 -3.68 1.38 8.69
N ASP A 296 -4.84 0.88 9.11
CA ASP A 296 -5.05 -0.33 9.92
C ASP A 296 -5.34 -1.56 9.05
N GLY A 297 -5.39 -1.42 7.72
CA GLY A 297 -5.65 -2.53 6.80
C GLY A 297 -4.82 -3.76 7.16
N HIS A 298 -5.46 -4.93 7.25
CA HIS A 298 -4.73 -6.15 7.54
C HIS A 298 -3.85 -6.51 6.33
N PHE A 299 -2.63 -6.99 6.55
CA PHE A 299 -1.72 -7.44 5.47
C PHE A 299 -2.35 -8.53 4.57
N LEU A 300 -3.33 -9.26 5.11
CA LEU A 300 -4.11 -10.30 4.44
C LEU A 300 -5.59 -9.91 4.27
N GLY A 301 -6.03 -8.86 4.95
CA GLY A 301 -7.37 -8.29 4.75
C GLY A 301 -7.33 -7.24 3.66
N ASP A 302 -8.43 -6.52 3.54
CA ASP A 302 -8.58 -5.48 2.57
C ASP A 302 -7.50 -4.41 2.78
N ARG A 303 -6.77 -4.10 1.70
CA ARG A 303 -5.96 -2.89 1.54
C ARG A 303 -4.66 -2.73 2.34
N ARG A 304 -3.83 -3.76 2.61
CA ARG A 304 -2.44 -3.49 3.06
C ARG A 304 -1.34 -4.28 2.36
N ALA A 305 -0.79 -3.65 1.33
CA ALA A 305 0.61 -3.75 0.95
C ALA A 305 1.00 -2.38 0.37
N SER A 306 2.15 -1.82 0.76
CA SER A 306 2.74 -0.61 0.14
C SER A 306 1.90 0.69 0.18
N GLN A 307 1.20 0.99 1.28
CA GLN A 307 0.32 2.18 1.30
C GLN A 307 1.10 3.51 1.20
N GLN A 308 2.26 3.63 1.87
CA GLN A 308 2.92 4.93 2.01
C GLN A 308 3.59 5.44 0.74
N ASP A 309 4.26 4.61 -0.06
CA ASP A 309 4.81 5.05 -1.35
C ASP A 309 3.70 5.26 -2.38
N ARG A 310 2.64 4.45 -2.33
CA ARG A 310 1.52 4.54 -3.27
C ARG A 310 0.74 5.85 -3.13
N ILE A 311 0.50 6.36 -1.92
CA ILE A 311 -0.19 7.66 -1.76
C ILE A 311 0.56 8.80 -2.46
N PHE A 312 1.90 8.84 -2.40
CA PHE A 312 2.70 9.87 -3.07
C PHE A 312 2.90 9.57 -4.56
N LYS A 313 3.05 8.29 -4.95
CA LYS A 313 3.09 7.85 -6.35
C LYS A 313 1.83 8.30 -7.10
N TYR A 314 0.66 8.13 -6.49
CA TYR A 314 -0.61 8.53 -7.11
C TYR A 314 -0.93 10.02 -6.94
N ALA A 315 -0.41 10.68 -5.90
CA ALA A 315 -0.37 12.14 -5.84
C ALA A 315 0.40 12.72 -7.04
N ASN A 316 1.57 12.17 -7.38
CA ASN A 316 2.33 12.55 -8.58
C ASN A 316 1.58 12.30 -9.89
N LYS A 317 0.65 11.33 -9.91
CA LYS A 317 -0.27 11.07 -11.03
C LYS A 317 -1.52 11.97 -11.04
N GLY A 318 -1.61 12.94 -10.11
CA GLY A 318 -2.71 13.89 -10.02
C GLY A 318 -3.95 13.40 -9.27
N TYR A 319 -3.76 12.48 -8.31
CA TYR A 319 -4.81 11.95 -7.42
C TYR A 319 -4.45 12.15 -5.95
N GLY A 320 -5.06 13.15 -5.31
CA GLY A 320 -4.84 13.48 -3.91
C GLY A 320 -5.60 12.59 -2.93
N ILE A 321 -5.56 12.96 -1.64
CA ILE A 321 -6.33 12.30 -0.57
C ILE A 321 -7.34 13.30 0.01
N ARG A 322 -8.58 12.83 0.19
CA ARG A 322 -9.70 13.59 0.74
C ARG A 322 -10.22 12.93 2.01
N PHE A 323 -10.23 13.68 3.10
CA PHE A 323 -10.93 13.35 4.33
C PHE A 323 -12.35 13.92 4.26
N LEU A 324 -13.37 13.09 4.40
CA LEU A 324 -14.76 13.52 4.28
C LEU A 324 -15.17 14.45 5.43
N PRO A 325 -16.21 15.29 5.25
CA PRO A 325 -16.75 16.13 6.33
C PRO A 325 -17.06 15.36 7.62
N SER A 326 -17.55 14.12 7.52
CA SER A 326 -17.84 13.28 8.69
C SER A 326 -16.59 13.00 9.57
N TYR A 327 -15.42 12.84 8.96
CA TYR A 327 -14.16 12.71 9.71
C TYR A 327 -13.78 14.03 10.40
N VAL A 328 -13.94 15.16 9.70
CA VAL A 328 -13.68 16.49 10.26
C VAL A 328 -14.63 16.78 11.44
N ASP A 329 -15.90 16.42 11.31
CA ASP A 329 -16.92 16.60 12.35
C ASP A 329 -16.74 15.65 13.54
N ALA A 330 -16.17 14.45 13.33
CA ALA A 330 -15.82 13.53 14.41
C ALA A 330 -14.82 14.14 15.39
N LEU A 331 -13.83 14.90 14.91
CA LEU A 331 -12.87 15.61 15.77
C LEU A 331 -13.56 16.68 16.63
N ARG A 332 -14.48 17.46 16.04
CA ARG A 332 -15.24 18.52 16.73
C ARG A 332 -16.17 17.96 17.81
N THR A 333 -16.79 16.81 17.54
CA THR A 333 -17.71 16.17 18.47
C THR A 333 -16.96 15.65 19.70
N TYR A 334 -15.76 15.09 19.50
CA TYR A 334 -14.91 14.61 20.59
C TYR A 334 -14.41 15.74 21.49
N ASP A 335 -14.06 16.89 20.89
CA ASP A 335 -13.74 18.13 21.60
C ASP A 335 -14.85 18.60 22.55
N SER A 336 -16.10 18.45 22.10
CA SER A 336 -17.28 18.96 22.81
C SER A 336 -17.77 18.04 23.93
N ALA A 337 -17.43 16.74 23.88
CA ALA A 337 -17.96 15.72 24.80
C ALA A 337 -17.28 15.70 26.19
N GLY A 338 -16.16 16.42 26.38
CA GLY A 338 -15.43 16.49 27.64
C GLY A 338 -14.76 15.16 28.01
N SER A 339 -13.45 15.20 28.29
CA SER A 339 -12.72 14.05 28.86
C SER A 339 -13.47 13.49 30.07
N SER A 340 -14.07 12.31 29.90
CA SER A 340 -14.52 11.47 30.99
C SER A 340 -13.34 11.22 31.94
N VAL A 341 -13.61 11.39 33.24
CA VAL A 341 -12.66 11.62 34.36
C VAL A 341 -11.79 10.40 34.73
N LEU A 342 -11.51 9.47 33.80
CA LEU A 342 -10.75 8.25 34.11
C LEU A 342 -9.55 7.93 33.21
N ASP A 343 -9.17 8.80 32.26
CA ASP A 343 -7.95 8.59 31.46
C ASP A 343 -6.90 9.70 31.71
N PRO A 344 -5.69 9.41 32.22
CA PRO A 344 -4.72 10.44 32.64
C PRO A 344 -4.03 11.18 31.48
N VAL A 345 -4.32 10.86 30.22
CA VAL A 345 -3.71 11.51 29.07
C VAL A 345 -4.71 12.50 28.48
N ALA A 346 -4.60 13.76 28.88
CA ALA A 346 -5.35 14.85 28.27
C ALA A 346 -5.04 14.94 26.78
N PHE A 347 -5.94 14.43 25.93
CA PHE A 347 -5.88 14.58 24.48
C PHE A 347 -5.95 16.07 24.14
N ARG A 348 -4.89 16.63 23.53
CA ARG A 348 -4.96 17.95 22.89
C ARG A 348 -5.51 17.75 21.49
N VAL A 349 -6.80 17.91 21.34
CA VAL A 349 -7.42 17.84 20.02
C VAL A 349 -7.09 19.15 19.29
N HIS A 350 -6.15 19.08 18.37
CA HIS A 350 -5.91 20.14 17.40
C HIS A 350 -6.68 19.79 16.12
N ASP A 351 -7.30 20.78 15.47
CA ASP A 351 -7.92 20.53 14.17
C ASP A 351 -6.87 20.14 13.10
N LEU A 352 -7.33 19.49 12.02
CA LEU A 352 -6.46 19.04 10.94
C LEU A 352 -5.65 20.18 10.32
N VAL A 353 -6.22 21.39 10.24
CA VAL A 353 -5.58 22.57 9.64
C VAL A 353 -4.39 23.01 10.47
N THR A 354 -4.54 23.06 11.79
CA THR A 354 -3.54 23.46 12.76
C THR A 354 -2.37 22.49 12.76
N ILE A 355 -2.64 21.18 12.86
CA ILE A 355 -1.60 20.15 12.81
C ILE A 355 -0.82 20.23 11.50
N SER A 356 -1.53 20.45 10.39
CA SER A 356 -0.93 20.53 9.07
C SER A 356 -0.06 21.77 8.90
N LYS A 357 -0.49 22.93 9.41
CA LYS A 357 0.30 24.16 9.43
C LYS A 357 1.57 23.97 10.25
N MET A 358 1.46 23.47 11.48
CA MET A 358 2.61 23.19 12.34
C MET A 358 3.60 22.21 11.71
N SER A 359 3.09 21.20 11.01
CA SER A 359 3.91 20.20 10.30
C SER A 359 4.68 20.82 9.13
N ARG A 360 4.05 21.71 8.35
CA ARG A 360 4.70 22.46 7.26
C ARG A 360 5.77 23.42 7.78
N GLU A 361 5.48 24.15 8.85
CA GLU A 361 6.45 25.03 9.51
C GLU A 361 7.65 24.23 10.04
N TRP A 362 7.40 23.08 10.68
CA TRP A 362 8.46 22.19 11.16
C TRP A 362 9.35 21.71 10.01
N VAL A 363 8.78 21.26 8.88
CA VAL A 363 9.57 20.80 7.72
C VAL A 363 10.35 21.95 7.08
N SER A 364 9.79 23.16 7.08
CA SER A 364 10.49 24.34 6.56
C SER A 364 11.72 24.64 7.41
N ARG A 365 11.58 24.67 8.75
CA ARG A 365 12.72 24.83 9.66
C ARG A 365 13.75 23.73 9.51
N LEU A 366 13.32 22.49 9.30
CA LEU A 366 14.19 21.34 9.05
C LEU A 366 15.05 21.56 7.79
N ILE A 367 14.43 21.95 6.67
CA ILE A 367 15.12 22.21 5.41
C ILE A 367 16.11 23.36 5.58
N ASP A 368 15.70 24.47 6.20
CA ASP A 368 16.56 25.64 6.40
C ASP A 368 17.79 25.29 7.25
N ARG A 369 17.60 24.53 8.34
CA ARG A 369 18.70 24.05 9.19
C ARG A 369 19.66 23.15 8.41
N TYR A 370 19.13 22.24 7.60
CA TYR A 370 19.91 21.34 6.76
C TYR A 370 20.78 22.09 5.75
N ILE A 371 20.21 23.10 5.07
CA ILE A 371 20.94 23.97 4.13
C ILE A 371 22.00 24.80 4.87
N ARG A 372 21.66 25.40 6.01
CA ARG A 372 22.60 26.20 6.83
C ARG A 372 23.84 25.42 7.25
N TRP A 373 23.73 24.10 7.44
CA TRP A 373 24.85 23.23 7.81
C TRP A 373 25.72 22.80 6.62
N GLY A 374 25.47 23.33 5.41
CA GLY A 374 26.31 23.11 4.24
C GLY A 374 25.98 21.83 3.44
N HIS A 375 24.84 21.18 3.73
CA HIS A 375 24.38 20.02 2.97
C HIS A 375 23.53 20.47 1.78
N THR A 376 24.09 20.48 0.57
CA THR A 376 23.42 21.10 -0.60
C THR A 376 23.16 20.18 -1.78
N THR A 377 23.97 19.14 -2.02
CA THR A 377 23.84 18.35 -3.28
C THR A 377 23.76 16.84 -3.08
N ARG A 378 23.75 16.37 -1.83
CA ARG A 378 23.68 14.94 -1.49
C ARG A 378 22.78 14.73 -0.28
N PRO A 379 21.91 13.71 -0.27
CA PRO A 379 21.17 13.36 0.93
C PRO A 379 22.16 12.84 1.99
N THR A 380 22.02 13.28 3.26
CA THR A 380 22.87 12.85 4.40
C THR A 380 22.65 11.40 4.82
N VAL A 381 21.94 10.60 4.02
CA VAL A 381 21.96 9.14 4.15
C VAL A 381 23.31 8.66 3.60
N VAL A 382 24.34 8.68 4.45
CA VAL A 382 25.57 7.91 4.25
C VAL A 382 25.41 6.59 4.99
N PRO A 383 25.08 5.47 4.31
CA PRO A 383 25.36 4.15 4.85
C PRO A 383 26.87 3.91 4.71
N GLY A 384 27.51 3.52 5.81
CA GLY A 384 28.87 3.00 5.76
C GLY A 384 28.92 1.78 4.85
N ARG A 385 29.79 1.83 3.82
CA ARG A 385 30.08 0.75 2.85
C ARG A 385 28.92 0.31 1.95
N VAL A 386 28.37 1.21 1.14
CA VAL A 386 27.91 0.80 -0.20
C VAL A 386 29.13 0.78 -1.11
N SER A 387 29.33 -0.34 -1.82
CA SER A 387 30.42 -0.54 -2.78
C SER A 387 30.59 0.68 -3.67
N ARG A 388 31.84 1.13 -3.83
CA ARG A 388 32.27 2.18 -4.78
C ARG A 388 31.83 1.99 -6.25
N GLY A 389 31.09 0.93 -6.57
CA GLY A 389 30.69 0.52 -7.93
C GLY A 389 29.36 1.08 -8.44
N THR A 390 28.47 1.61 -7.58
CA THR A 390 27.24 2.31 -8.01
C THR A 390 27.36 3.83 -7.90
N GLN A 391 28.59 4.36 -7.84
CA GLN A 391 28.87 5.77 -8.06
C GLN A 391 28.81 6.08 -9.56
N GLU A 392 27.63 5.93 -10.16
CA GLU A 392 27.37 6.62 -11.41
C GLU A 392 27.21 8.12 -11.11
N SER A 393 27.93 8.91 -11.90
CA SER A 393 28.03 10.35 -11.85
C SER A 393 26.68 11.02 -12.10
N SER A 394 25.85 11.17 -11.06
CA SER A 394 24.77 12.15 -11.12
C SER A 394 25.39 13.54 -11.32
N PRO A 395 24.90 14.35 -12.28
CA PRO A 395 25.40 15.71 -12.47
C PRO A 395 25.25 16.50 -11.16
N PRO A 396 26.11 17.50 -10.89
CA PRO A 396 25.96 18.38 -9.74
C PRO A 396 24.55 19.00 -9.78
N GLU A 397 23.76 18.73 -8.76
CA GLU A 397 22.41 19.27 -8.67
C GLU A 397 22.43 20.65 -8.03
N ASP A 398 21.68 21.59 -8.60
CA ASP A 398 21.57 22.96 -8.08
C ASP A 398 20.65 23.08 -6.85
N ARG A 399 19.99 21.98 -6.43
CA ARG A 399 18.97 21.97 -5.38
C ARG A 399 19.28 20.96 -4.26
N PRO A 400 18.90 21.27 -3.01
CA PRO A 400 18.97 20.32 -1.90
C PRO A 400 18.19 19.03 -2.17
N VAL A 401 18.85 17.89 -1.95
CA VAL A 401 18.27 16.55 -2.12
C VAL A 401 17.80 15.99 -0.79
N PHE A 402 16.53 15.60 -0.74
CA PHE A 402 15.89 14.98 0.42
C PHE A 402 15.29 13.61 0.08
N THR A 403 14.96 12.85 1.12
CA THR A 403 14.22 11.59 1.03
C THR A 403 13.23 11.53 2.20
N HIS A 404 12.09 10.87 1.98
CA HIS A 404 11.11 10.60 3.04
C HIS A 404 11.71 9.89 4.26
N ALA A 405 12.80 9.13 4.08
CA ALA A 405 13.49 8.47 5.17
C ALA A 405 14.08 9.40 6.24
N MET A 406 14.36 10.65 5.89
CA MET A 406 14.94 11.62 6.83
C MET A 406 13.93 12.06 7.89
N LEU A 407 12.62 11.86 7.66
CA LEU A 407 11.55 12.34 8.53
C LEU A 407 11.06 11.32 9.56
N GLU A 408 11.58 10.10 9.54
CA GLU A 408 11.06 9.02 10.38
C GLU A 408 12.00 8.72 11.57
N SER A 409 11.46 8.83 12.79
CA SER A 409 12.23 8.54 14.00
C SER A 409 12.40 7.02 14.19
N ARG A 410 13.59 6.58 14.64
CA ARG A 410 13.90 5.15 14.87
C ARG A 410 13.03 4.48 15.94
N LYS A 411 12.16 5.22 16.60
CA LYS A 411 11.44 4.77 17.80
C LYS A 411 9.92 4.70 17.59
N GLN A 412 9.38 5.23 16.48
CA GLN A 412 7.93 5.34 16.30
C GLN A 412 7.36 3.99 15.84
N ILE A 413 6.61 3.33 16.73
CA ILE A 413 5.97 2.03 16.50
C ILE A 413 4.46 2.30 16.43
N ASN A 414 3.77 1.65 15.48
CA ASN A 414 2.31 1.67 15.43
C ASN A 414 1.72 0.98 16.68
N HIS A 415 0.45 1.26 16.99
CA HIS A 415 -0.27 0.58 18.08
C HIS A 415 -0.28 -0.95 17.94
N ASP A 416 -0.18 -1.45 16.71
CA ASP A 416 0.16 -2.84 16.44
C ASP A 416 1.68 -3.06 16.58
N PHE A 417 2.10 -3.63 17.71
CA PHE A 417 3.48 -4.07 18.03
C PHE A 417 4.22 -4.78 16.88
N TRP A 418 3.47 -5.37 15.94
CA TRP A 418 3.95 -6.19 14.82
C TRP A 418 4.08 -5.43 13.50
N SER A 419 3.63 -4.18 13.45
CA SER A 419 3.67 -3.32 12.26
C SER A 419 4.98 -2.52 12.19
N PRO A 420 5.73 -2.58 11.07
CA PRO A 420 6.86 -1.71 10.87
C PRO A 420 6.44 -0.24 10.79
N ARG A 421 7.43 0.62 11.06
CA ARG A 421 7.36 2.09 11.03
C ARG A 421 6.80 2.59 9.69
N SER A 422 5.92 3.58 9.73
CA SER A 422 5.23 4.12 8.55
C SER A 422 5.04 5.64 8.68
N CYS A 423 5.10 6.39 7.58
CA CYS A 423 4.72 7.80 7.61
C CYS A 423 3.22 7.99 7.94
N LEU A 424 2.44 6.92 7.78
CA LEU A 424 1.03 6.84 8.12
C LEU A 424 0.78 6.51 9.59
N SER A 425 1.82 6.41 10.43
CA SER A 425 1.67 6.10 11.86
C SER A 425 0.96 7.18 12.68
N ALA A 426 0.92 8.43 12.18
CA ALA A 426 0.25 9.55 12.82
C ALA A 426 -0.09 10.61 11.78
N PHE A 427 -1.19 11.34 11.96
CA PHE A 427 -1.58 12.41 11.01
C PHE A 427 -0.51 13.50 10.89
N ALA A 428 0.05 13.97 12.01
CA ALA A 428 1.13 14.96 11.98
C ALA A 428 2.38 14.46 11.26
N LEU A 429 2.71 13.16 11.38
CA LEU A 429 3.84 12.58 10.65
C LEU A 429 3.56 12.54 9.14
N LEU A 430 2.36 12.10 8.74
CA LEU A 430 1.92 12.15 7.35
C LEU A 430 2.06 13.57 6.80
N MET A 431 1.58 14.58 7.53
CA MET A 431 1.64 15.97 7.10
C MET A 431 3.06 16.52 6.96
N ARG A 432 4.05 16.01 7.71
CA ARG A 432 5.47 16.33 7.47
C ARG A 432 5.95 15.74 6.13
N HIS A 433 5.57 14.51 5.81
CA HIS A 433 5.90 13.93 4.49
C HIS A 433 5.17 14.66 3.35
N VAL A 434 3.91 15.06 3.54
CA VAL A 434 3.16 15.90 2.61
C VAL A 434 3.88 17.23 2.38
N ALA A 435 4.30 17.92 3.44
CA ALA A 435 5.04 19.17 3.32
C ALA A 435 6.35 19.02 2.52
N LEU A 436 7.06 17.91 2.71
CA LEU A 436 8.27 17.59 1.94
C LEU A 436 7.95 17.41 0.45
N TRP A 437 6.89 16.65 0.14
CA TRP A 437 6.41 16.48 -1.24
C TRP A 437 5.95 17.80 -1.87
N GLU A 438 5.23 18.65 -1.14
CA GLU A 438 4.80 19.96 -1.63
C GLU A 438 6.00 20.86 -1.98
N ARG A 439 7.06 20.83 -1.18
CA ARG A 439 8.30 21.57 -1.46
C ARG A 439 9.00 21.05 -2.73
N ASN A 440 8.95 19.75 -2.99
CA ASN A 440 9.46 19.15 -4.23
C ASN A 440 8.63 19.56 -5.44
N VAL A 441 7.30 19.50 -5.35
CA VAL A 441 6.40 19.93 -6.43
C VAL A 441 6.58 21.41 -6.77
N LYS A 442 6.78 22.26 -5.76
CA LYS A 442 7.08 23.70 -5.91
C LYS A 442 8.52 23.97 -6.38
N GLY A 443 9.36 22.95 -6.55
CA GLY A 443 10.72 23.07 -7.06
C GLY A 443 11.75 23.61 -6.07
N HIS A 444 11.44 23.67 -4.77
CA HIS A 444 12.37 24.14 -3.74
C HIS A 444 13.45 23.11 -3.38
N ILE A 445 13.14 21.83 -3.52
CA ILE A 445 14.03 20.70 -3.24
C ILE A 445 13.91 19.65 -4.35
N ARG A 446 14.85 18.71 -4.41
CA ARG A 446 14.66 17.43 -5.10
C ARG A 446 14.33 16.36 -4.08
N LEU A 447 13.21 15.67 -4.26
CA LEU A 447 12.83 14.52 -3.46
C LEU A 447 13.19 13.22 -4.19
N GLN A 448 13.94 12.35 -3.53
CA GLN A 448 14.16 10.98 -3.98
C GLN A 448 12.97 10.13 -3.50
N ASP A 449 12.02 9.93 -4.40
CA ASP A 449 10.74 9.24 -4.14
C ASP A 449 10.90 7.73 -3.89
N ASP A 450 12.07 7.14 -4.19
CA ASP A 450 12.38 5.72 -4.05
C ASP A 450 13.08 5.35 -2.72
N ILE A 451 13.18 6.33 -1.81
CA ILE A 451 13.84 6.18 -0.53
C ILE A 451 12.86 6.57 0.59
N TRP A 452 12.28 5.57 1.24
CA TRP A 452 11.41 5.69 2.42
C TRP A 452 12.11 5.21 3.68
N ALA A 453 11.73 5.61 4.90
CA ALA A 453 12.50 5.15 6.07
C ALA A 453 12.36 3.65 6.32
N ALA A 454 11.18 3.08 6.08
CA ALA A 454 10.99 1.62 5.97
C ALA A 454 11.97 0.96 4.95
N GLN A 455 12.46 1.71 3.97
CA GLN A 455 13.42 1.29 2.96
C GLN A 455 14.86 1.80 3.22
N VAL A 456 15.13 2.67 4.21
CA VAL A 456 16.48 3.21 4.52
C VAL A 456 17.14 2.54 5.70
N TYR A 457 16.36 1.96 6.61
CA TYR A 457 16.91 1.03 7.59
C TYR A 457 17.36 -0.31 6.97
N SER A 458 17.09 -0.47 5.67
CA SER A 458 17.80 -1.39 4.80
C SER A 458 19.30 -1.06 4.79
N ALA A 459 19.69 0.16 4.43
CA ALA A 459 21.06 0.49 4.10
C ALA A 459 21.93 0.87 5.32
N ILE A 460 21.33 1.32 6.42
CA ILE A 460 22.08 1.90 7.56
C ILE A 460 22.57 0.86 8.59
N ASN A 461 22.07 -0.38 8.56
CA ASN A 461 22.71 -1.52 9.22
C ASN A 461 23.16 -2.44 8.09
N ALA A 462 24.47 -2.61 7.86
CA ALA A 462 25.22 -3.59 7.03
C ALA A 462 24.56 -4.45 5.90
N ASP A 463 23.30 -4.26 5.52
CA ASP A 463 22.40 -5.34 5.10
C ASP A 463 21.57 -4.97 3.87
N GLY A 464 21.13 -3.73 3.66
CA GLY A 464 20.49 -3.25 2.42
C GLY A 464 19.06 -3.74 2.08
N TYR A 465 18.24 -4.24 3.02
CA TYR A 465 16.89 -4.82 2.72
C TYR A 465 15.64 -3.90 2.73
N SER A 466 15.00 -3.68 1.58
CA SER A 466 13.71 -2.95 1.46
C SER A 466 12.50 -3.82 1.84
N TYR A 467 11.37 -3.18 2.20
CA TYR A 467 10.08 -3.84 2.50
C TYR A 467 9.48 -4.62 1.31
N TYR A 468 9.90 -4.29 0.08
CA TYR A 468 9.27 -4.74 -1.16
C TYR A 468 9.87 -6.02 -1.72
N ASP A 469 10.73 -6.68 -0.95
CA ASP A 469 11.38 -7.94 -1.32
C ASP A 469 12.06 -7.93 -2.69
N ASN A 470 12.41 -6.75 -3.24
CA ASN A 470 13.00 -6.61 -4.57
C ASN A 470 14.38 -5.93 -4.49
N PRO A 471 15.41 -6.48 -5.18
CA PRO A 471 16.67 -5.77 -5.33
C PRO A 471 16.45 -4.49 -6.13
N LYS A 472 17.13 -3.42 -5.73
CA LYS A 472 17.11 -2.17 -6.48
C LYS A 472 17.90 -2.37 -7.77
N TYR A 473 17.20 -2.46 -8.89
CA TYR A 473 17.77 -2.47 -10.22
C TYR A 473 16.80 -1.74 -11.17
N PRO A 474 17.20 -0.60 -11.75
CA PRO A 474 16.34 0.19 -12.62
C PRO A 474 15.84 -0.60 -13.83
N TRP A 475 14.58 -0.36 -14.22
CA TRP A 475 14.02 -0.87 -15.47
C TRP A 475 14.08 0.23 -16.54
N ASP A 476 15.23 0.34 -17.19
CA ASP A 476 15.54 1.35 -18.21
C ASP A 476 16.42 0.75 -19.33
N GLU A 477 16.95 1.61 -20.19
CA GLU A 477 17.80 1.22 -21.32
C GLU A 477 19.10 0.50 -20.93
N ASN A 478 19.54 0.61 -19.67
CA ASN A 478 20.73 -0.06 -19.13
C ASN A 478 20.40 -1.39 -18.43
N PHE A 479 19.13 -1.83 -18.45
CA PHE A 479 18.73 -3.08 -17.82
C PHE A 479 19.36 -4.29 -18.51
N THR A 480 20.03 -5.14 -17.73
CA THR A 480 20.58 -6.43 -18.18
C THR A 480 20.17 -7.56 -17.23
N PHE A 481 19.96 -8.76 -17.77
CA PHE A 481 19.69 -9.95 -16.94
C PHE A 481 20.86 -10.28 -16.00
N GLU A 482 22.10 -10.20 -16.49
CA GLU A 482 23.30 -10.48 -15.69
C GLU A 482 23.42 -9.51 -14.51
N GLY A 483 23.25 -8.20 -14.76
CA GLY A 483 23.25 -7.18 -13.73
C GLY A 483 22.14 -7.41 -12.71
N PHE A 484 20.93 -7.69 -13.16
CA PHE A 484 19.80 -7.93 -12.27
C PHE A 484 19.99 -9.19 -11.41
N VAL A 485 20.41 -10.29 -12.02
CA VAL A 485 20.73 -11.56 -11.34
C VAL A 485 21.82 -11.36 -10.29
N ALA A 486 22.87 -10.59 -10.60
CA ALA A 486 23.91 -10.26 -9.63
C ALA A 486 23.33 -9.51 -8.41
N HIS A 487 22.37 -8.59 -8.62
CA HIS A 487 21.69 -7.89 -7.53
C HIS A 487 20.78 -8.82 -6.71
N ILE A 488 20.09 -9.78 -7.35
CA ILE A 488 19.30 -10.81 -6.65
C ILE A 488 20.22 -11.69 -5.78
N ASN A 489 21.34 -12.14 -6.33
CA ASN A 489 22.32 -12.95 -5.60
C ASN A 489 22.93 -12.17 -4.43
N ALA A 490 23.27 -10.89 -4.62
CA ALA A 490 23.75 -10.01 -3.55
C ALA A 490 22.68 -9.81 -2.46
N TYR A 491 21.42 -9.64 -2.87
CA TYR A 491 20.28 -9.53 -1.96
C TYR A 491 20.10 -10.80 -1.10
N ASN A 492 20.15 -11.99 -1.70
CA ASN A 492 20.10 -13.23 -0.91
C ASN A 492 21.34 -13.41 -0.02
N THR A 493 22.53 -13.05 -0.53
CA THR A 493 23.79 -13.24 0.22
C THR A 493 23.87 -12.32 1.44
N GLY A 494 23.46 -11.07 1.33
CA GLY A 494 23.54 -10.17 2.48
C GLY A 494 22.54 -10.55 3.59
N LEU A 495 21.47 -11.31 3.30
CA LEU A 495 20.64 -11.92 4.36
C LEU A 495 21.47 -12.90 5.19
N VAL A 496 22.26 -13.75 4.52
CA VAL A 496 23.18 -14.68 5.20
C VAL A 496 24.18 -13.89 6.05
N ASN A 497 24.76 -12.83 5.48
CA ASN A 497 25.75 -12.01 6.18
C ASN A 497 25.17 -11.26 7.39
N ALA A 498 23.94 -10.72 7.29
CA ALA A 498 23.25 -10.04 8.37
C ALA A 498 23.08 -10.97 9.58
N MET A 499 22.59 -12.19 9.33
CA MET A 499 22.46 -13.21 10.37
C MET A 499 23.80 -13.56 11.02
N LEU A 500 24.86 -13.70 10.22
CA LEU A 500 26.20 -14.03 10.73
C LEU A 500 26.86 -12.87 11.51
N GLN A 501 26.56 -11.60 11.20
CA GLN A 501 27.12 -10.44 11.89
C GLN A 501 26.56 -10.24 13.30
N ASP A 502 25.28 -10.56 13.55
CA ASP A 502 24.71 -10.54 14.91
C ASP A 502 25.48 -11.47 15.87
N THR A 503 26.05 -12.56 15.36
CA THR A 503 26.90 -13.51 16.11
C THR A 503 28.26 -12.91 16.51
N ALA A 504 28.79 -11.96 15.73
CA ALA A 504 30.08 -11.31 15.99
C ALA A 504 30.00 -10.20 17.06
N SER A 505 28.79 -9.75 17.42
CA SER A 505 28.54 -8.72 18.44
C SER A 505 28.68 -9.20 19.89
N GLY A 506 29.12 -10.46 20.09
CA GLY A 506 29.41 -11.05 21.40
C GLY A 506 28.31 -11.96 21.94
N VAL A 507 27.17 -12.09 21.24
CA VAL A 507 26.16 -13.13 21.57
C VAL A 507 26.43 -14.35 20.72
N THR A 508 26.96 -15.39 21.36
CA THR A 508 27.20 -16.68 20.70
C THR A 508 25.86 -17.42 20.62
N PRO A 509 25.33 -17.74 19.41
CA PRO A 509 24.15 -18.56 19.31
C PRO A 509 24.42 -19.90 19.99
N THR A 510 23.48 -20.36 20.82
CA THR A 510 23.49 -21.71 21.42
C THR A 510 23.60 -22.83 20.36
N TYR A 511 23.33 -22.50 19.09
CA TYR A 511 23.19 -23.42 17.96
C TYR A 511 24.10 -23.08 16.76
N ARG A 512 25.39 -22.79 16.96
CA ARG A 512 26.27 -22.23 15.91
C ARG A 512 26.27 -23.03 14.58
N VAL A 513 26.39 -24.35 14.60
CA VAL A 513 26.38 -25.17 13.38
C VAL A 513 25.01 -25.20 12.69
N SER A 514 23.93 -25.33 13.46
CA SER A 514 22.56 -25.25 12.92
C SER A 514 22.24 -23.85 12.36
N PHE A 515 22.78 -22.82 13.00
CA PHE A 515 22.65 -21.42 12.59
C PHE A 515 23.35 -21.18 11.25
N ASP A 516 24.61 -21.60 11.12
CA ASP A 516 25.37 -21.46 9.88
C ASP A 516 24.73 -22.26 8.72
N ALA A 517 24.22 -23.46 9.03
CA ALA A 517 23.49 -24.27 8.06
C ALA A 517 22.18 -23.58 7.62
N LEU A 518 21.39 -23.07 8.56
CA LEU A 518 20.14 -22.36 8.28
C LEU A 518 20.39 -21.06 7.50
N ALA A 519 21.42 -20.29 7.85
CA ALA A 519 21.77 -19.05 7.17
C ALA A 519 22.07 -19.30 5.69
N LYS A 520 22.84 -20.36 5.35
CA LYS A 520 23.15 -20.75 3.97
C LYS A 520 21.93 -21.19 3.15
N MET A 521 20.84 -21.59 3.81
CA MET A 521 19.59 -21.95 3.15
C MET A 521 18.74 -20.74 2.78
N GLY A 522 19.01 -19.55 3.35
CA GLY A 522 18.17 -18.38 3.19
C GLY A 522 18.10 -17.90 1.73
N VAL A 523 16.91 -17.98 1.13
CA VAL A 523 16.63 -17.48 -0.22
C VAL A 523 15.32 -16.70 -0.15
N ARG A 524 15.35 -15.40 -0.47
CA ARG A 524 14.17 -14.52 -0.42
C ARG A 524 13.59 -14.21 -1.79
N MET A 525 14.44 -14.25 -2.81
CA MET A 525 14.07 -14.13 -4.19
C MET A 525 14.81 -15.17 -5.01
N THR A 526 14.12 -15.76 -5.98
CA THR A 526 14.67 -16.78 -6.86
C THR A 526 14.38 -16.42 -8.31
N TYR A 527 15.15 -16.95 -9.24
CA TYR A 527 15.01 -16.67 -10.67
C TYR A 527 15.37 -17.90 -11.50
N ALA A 528 14.79 -18.00 -12.69
CA ALA A 528 15.13 -19.00 -13.69
C ALA A 528 14.80 -18.50 -15.10
N SER A 529 15.27 -19.20 -16.13
CA SER A 529 14.95 -18.90 -17.53
C SER A 529 13.56 -19.38 -17.96
N ASN A 530 12.96 -20.29 -17.18
CA ASN A 530 11.64 -20.83 -17.44
C ASN A 530 10.82 -20.95 -16.16
N ILE A 531 9.50 -21.03 -16.33
CA ILE A 531 8.57 -21.09 -15.21
C ILE A 531 8.56 -22.46 -14.50
N CYS A 532 8.81 -23.56 -15.22
CA CYS A 532 8.85 -24.91 -14.63
C CYS A 532 9.87 -24.97 -13.49
N ASP A 533 11.07 -24.41 -13.72
CA ASP A 533 12.14 -24.35 -12.73
C ASP A 533 11.72 -23.52 -11.51
N ILE A 534 11.04 -22.38 -11.70
CA ILE A 534 10.54 -21.54 -10.60
C ILE A 534 9.53 -22.26 -9.70
N LEU A 535 8.76 -23.18 -10.28
CA LEU A 535 7.79 -24.02 -9.58
C LEU A 535 8.42 -25.31 -9.01
N ASP A 536 9.68 -25.60 -9.32
CA ASP A 536 10.42 -26.73 -8.79
C ASP A 536 10.87 -26.47 -7.34
N PRO A 537 10.92 -27.51 -6.47
CA PRO A 537 11.41 -27.37 -5.11
C PRO A 537 12.81 -26.74 -4.96
N SER A 538 13.69 -26.83 -5.98
CA SER A 538 15.02 -26.20 -5.95
C SER A 538 14.97 -24.68 -5.95
N HIS A 539 13.86 -24.07 -6.39
CA HIS A 539 13.66 -22.62 -6.41
C HIS A 539 12.68 -22.16 -5.33
N ASN A 540 12.41 -22.97 -4.30
CA ASN A 540 11.58 -22.53 -3.18
C ASN A 540 12.25 -21.39 -2.41
N ILE A 541 11.43 -20.43 -1.97
CA ILE A 541 11.86 -19.40 -1.03
C ILE A 541 11.97 -20.04 0.35
N VAL A 542 13.09 -19.78 1.03
CA VAL A 542 13.38 -20.29 2.37
C VAL A 542 13.73 -19.13 3.27
N VAL A 543 12.86 -18.87 4.26
CA VAL A 543 13.01 -17.81 5.24
C VAL A 543 13.53 -18.42 6.55
N PRO A 544 14.73 -18.04 6.99
CA PRO A 544 15.28 -18.54 8.25
C PRO A 544 14.64 -17.82 9.45
N ILE A 545 14.06 -18.57 10.38
CA ILE A 545 13.39 -18.05 11.57
C ILE A 545 13.77 -18.84 12.83
N PHE A 546 13.45 -18.30 14.00
CA PHE A 546 13.62 -18.97 15.29
C PHE A 546 12.28 -19.02 16.02
N LEU A 547 11.87 -20.22 16.42
CA LEU A 547 10.58 -20.45 17.08
C LEU A 547 10.70 -21.54 18.15
N PRO A 548 9.88 -21.53 19.20
CA PRO A 548 9.72 -22.68 20.09
C PRO A 548 9.24 -23.93 19.32
N ARG A 549 9.70 -25.12 19.71
CA ARG A 549 9.34 -26.39 19.04
C ARG A 549 7.84 -26.64 19.00
N GLU A 550 7.12 -26.29 20.06
CA GLU A 550 5.66 -26.44 20.11
C GLU A 550 4.95 -25.52 19.11
N CYS A 551 5.44 -24.30 18.91
CA CYS A 551 4.91 -23.40 17.87
C CYS A 551 5.11 -24.01 16.48
N VAL A 552 6.28 -24.60 16.20
CA VAL A 552 6.56 -25.27 14.92
C VAL A 552 5.58 -26.42 14.67
N ARG A 553 5.37 -27.27 15.68
CA ARG A 553 4.42 -28.39 15.60
C ARG A 553 3.00 -27.90 15.34
N LEU A 554 2.55 -26.91 16.11
CA LEU A 554 1.22 -26.34 16.01
C LEU A 554 0.96 -25.70 14.64
N ILE A 555 1.90 -24.88 14.16
CA ILE A 555 1.80 -24.24 12.83
C ILE A 555 1.74 -25.29 11.73
N ASN A 556 2.64 -26.29 11.73
CA ASN A 556 2.63 -27.33 10.72
C ASN A 556 1.33 -28.15 10.72
N GLN A 557 0.77 -28.45 11.89
CA GLN A 557 -0.51 -29.15 12.02
C GLN A 557 -1.65 -28.30 11.45
N THR A 558 -1.74 -27.02 11.81
CA THR A 558 -2.79 -26.10 11.37
C THR A 558 -2.73 -25.85 9.87
N VAL A 559 -1.54 -25.54 9.33
CA VAL A 559 -1.35 -25.28 7.89
C VAL A 559 -1.68 -26.53 7.08
N ARG A 560 -1.20 -27.72 7.51
CA ARG A 560 -1.52 -28.97 6.84
C ARG A 560 -3.03 -29.22 6.78
N ALA A 561 -3.71 -29.10 7.92
CA ALA A 561 -5.15 -29.33 8.00
C ALA A 561 -5.93 -28.32 7.14
N ALA A 562 -5.48 -27.06 7.10
CA ALA A 562 -6.06 -26.02 6.26
C ALA A 562 -5.88 -26.31 4.76
N LEU A 563 -4.67 -26.69 4.33
CA LEU A 563 -4.39 -27.07 2.93
C LEU A 563 -5.17 -28.32 2.50
N SER A 564 -5.25 -29.35 3.35
CA SER A 564 -6.08 -30.54 3.06
C SER A 564 -7.57 -30.18 2.94
N LYS A 565 -8.07 -29.29 3.80
CA LYS A 565 -9.46 -28.80 3.70
C LYS A 565 -9.72 -28.02 2.41
N ALA A 566 -8.72 -27.29 1.91
CA ALA A 566 -8.76 -26.58 0.64
C ALA A 566 -8.58 -27.49 -0.60
N GLY A 567 -8.47 -28.82 -0.41
CA GLY A 567 -8.37 -29.78 -1.51
C GLY A 567 -6.95 -30.00 -2.04
N VAL A 568 -5.91 -29.54 -1.34
CA VAL A 568 -4.52 -29.82 -1.73
C VAL A 568 -4.15 -31.25 -1.36
N GLU A 569 -3.65 -32.01 -2.33
CA GLU A 569 -3.17 -33.37 -2.13
C GLU A 569 -1.76 -33.36 -1.50
N ASN A 570 -1.54 -34.21 -0.49
CA ASN A 570 -0.24 -34.38 0.19
C ASN A 570 0.48 -33.06 0.58
N PRO A 571 -0.17 -32.16 1.35
CA PRO A 571 0.40 -30.88 1.72
C PRO A 571 1.71 -31.00 2.49
N GLN A 572 2.72 -30.27 2.02
CA GLN A 572 4.03 -30.19 2.64
C GLN A 572 4.00 -29.39 3.94
N MET A 573 4.91 -29.71 4.87
CA MET A 573 5.08 -28.90 6.08
C MET A 573 5.82 -27.62 5.71
N PRO A 574 5.27 -26.42 6.01
CA PRO A 574 5.97 -25.17 5.73
C PRO A 574 7.21 -24.98 6.61
N LEU A 575 7.26 -25.57 7.81
CA LEU A 575 8.37 -25.37 8.76
C LEU A 575 9.19 -26.65 8.96
N ARG A 576 10.52 -26.54 8.85
CA ARG A 576 11.46 -27.62 9.14
C ARG A 576 12.51 -27.17 10.16
N VAL A 577 12.59 -27.88 11.29
CA VAL A 577 13.65 -27.65 12.28
C VAL A 577 15.00 -28.07 11.69
N ILE A 578 16.00 -27.20 11.79
CA ILE A 578 17.36 -27.49 11.34
C ILE A 578 18.15 -28.07 12.51
N ASN A 579 18.38 -29.38 12.44
CA ASN A 579 19.24 -30.09 13.37
C ASN A 579 20.64 -30.15 12.76
N GLY A 580 21.48 -29.15 13.05
CA GLY A 580 22.87 -29.09 12.62
C GLY A 580 23.81 -29.14 13.81
N GLY A 581 24.58 -30.22 13.94
CA GLY A 581 25.65 -30.27 14.92
C GLY A 581 26.33 -31.64 15.02
N THR A 582 27.53 -31.65 15.60
CA THR A 582 28.20 -32.89 16.01
C THR A 582 27.35 -33.63 17.04
N LYS A 583 27.73 -34.88 17.39
CA LYS A 583 27.01 -35.61 18.45
C LYS A 583 27.03 -34.82 19.78
N ASP A 584 28.17 -34.23 20.12
CA ASP A 584 28.36 -33.46 21.35
C ASP A 584 27.50 -32.18 21.41
N GLU A 585 27.32 -31.49 20.27
CA GLU A 585 26.40 -30.34 20.21
C GLU A 585 24.95 -30.79 20.38
N ARG A 586 24.56 -31.93 19.80
CA ARG A 586 23.19 -32.47 19.96
C ARG A 586 22.89 -32.87 21.40
N ASP A 587 23.85 -33.52 22.07
CA ASP A 587 23.71 -33.93 23.47
C ASP A 587 23.65 -32.69 24.39
N GLY A 588 24.50 -31.69 24.18
CA GLY A 588 24.45 -30.42 24.92
C GLY A 588 23.18 -29.60 24.69
N ILE A 589 22.62 -29.62 23.47
CA ILE A 589 21.33 -29.03 23.15
C ILE A 589 20.20 -29.74 23.92
N GLU A 590 20.24 -31.07 24.01
CA GLU A 590 19.24 -31.86 24.73
C GLU A 590 19.25 -31.58 26.23
N ASP A 591 20.44 -31.36 26.81
CA ASP A 591 20.58 -30.97 28.22
C ASP A 591 20.04 -29.56 28.47
N ILE A 592 20.26 -28.61 27.54
CA ILE A 592 19.66 -27.26 27.61
C ILE A 592 18.13 -27.36 27.58
N TYR A 593 17.55 -28.22 26.75
CA TYR A 593 16.09 -28.42 26.75
C TYR A 593 15.60 -29.01 28.07
N LYS A 594 16.29 -30.02 28.63
CA LYS A 594 15.92 -30.62 29.92
C LYS A 594 15.96 -29.58 31.05
N MET A 595 16.96 -28.70 31.05
CA MET A 595 17.08 -27.61 32.02
C MET A 595 15.99 -26.54 31.81
N ALA A 596 15.71 -26.18 30.57
CA ALA A 596 14.68 -25.19 30.26
C ALA A 596 13.27 -25.70 30.60
N ASP A 597 12.95 -26.96 30.26
CA ASP A 597 11.70 -27.62 30.63
C ASP A 597 11.53 -27.69 32.16
N ALA A 598 12.62 -27.93 32.90
CA ALA A 598 12.62 -27.91 34.36
C ALA A 598 12.39 -26.51 34.95
N ASN A 599 12.79 -25.46 34.24
CA ASN A 599 12.62 -24.05 34.66
C ASN A 599 11.36 -23.38 34.08
N GLY A 600 10.64 -24.06 33.19
CA GLY A 600 9.50 -23.47 32.44
C GLY A 600 9.92 -22.50 31.33
N ASP A 601 11.20 -22.49 30.94
CA ASP A 601 11.74 -21.63 29.89
C ASP A 601 11.45 -22.20 28.49
N ARG A 602 11.04 -21.35 27.54
CA ARG A 602 10.79 -21.75 26.15
C ARG A 602 12.00 -21.46 25.27
N VAL A 603 12.72 -22.51 24.88
CA VAL A 603 13.91 -22.38 24.03
C VAL A 603 13.51 -22.33 22.54
N ALA A 604 13.87 -21.23 21.87
CA ALA A 604 13.70 -21.09 20.44
C ALA A 604 14.70 -21.96 19.67
N VAL A 605 14.28 -22.53 18.54
CA VAL A 605 15.09 -23.42 17.68
C VAL A 605 15.21 -22.85 16.27
N PRO A 606 16.32 -23.12 15.55
CA PRO A 606 16.47 -22.72 14.15
C PRO A 606 15.51 -23.48 13.25
N VAL A 607 14.73 -22.75 12.45
CA VAL A 607 13.68 -23.28 11.58
C VAL A 607 13.81 -22.69 10.18
N ALA A 608 13.78 -23.56 9.18
CA ALA A 608 13.60 -23.18 7.78
C ALA A 608 12.11 -23.12 7.46
N TRP A 609 11.59 -21.91 7.22
CA TRP A 609 10.24 -21.70 6.70
C TRP A 609 10.27 -21.67 5.17
N THR A 610 9.62 -22.64 4.53
CA THR A 610 9.63 -22.81 3.08
C THR A 610 8.31 -22.34 2.47
N LEU A 611 8.38 -21.45 1.49
CA LEU A 611 7.29 -21.11 0.61
C LEU A 611 7.45 -21.91 -0.68
N ASP A 612 6.66 -22.97 -0.84
CA ASP A 612 6.67 -23.82 -2.02
C ASP A 612 5.68 -23.33 -3.07
N ARG A 613 5.53 -24.07 -4.18
CA ARG A 613 4.60 -23.70 -5.26
C ARG A 613 3.12 -23.62 -4.84
N ILE A 614 2.74 -24.17 -3.70
CA ILE A 614 1.38 -24.11 -3.16
C ILE A 614 1.29 -23.03 -2.08
N SER A 615 2.16 -23.08 -1.07
CA SER A 615 2.15 -22.15 0.07
C SER A 615 2.61 -20.73 -0.31
N MET A 616 3.08 -20.50 -1.53
CA MET A 616 3.28 -19.15 -2.06
C MET A 616 1.98 -18.39 -2.30
N TRP A 617 0.87 -19.07 -2.50
CA TRP A 617 -0.42 -18.44 -2.75
C TRP A 617 -1.06 -17.99 -1.45
N GLN A 618 -1.42 -16.72 -1.38
CA GLN A 618 -2.27 -16.18 -0.32
C GLN A 618 -3.73 -16.53 -0.55
N LYS A 619 -4.56 -16.41 0.50
CA LYS A 619 -6.02 -16.60 0.47
C LYS A 619 -6.49 -18.04 0.23
N ILE A 620 -5.61 -19.04 0.40
CA ILE A 620 -6.04 -20.44 0.42
C ILE A 620 -6.93 -20.72 1.65
N ASP A 621 -6.49 -20.29 2.83
CA ASP A 621 -7.23 -20.37 4.09
C ASP A 621 -6.77 -19.22 4.98
N ARG A 622 -7.72 -18.51 5.60
CA ARG A 622 -7.45 -17.34 6.46
C ARG A 622 -6.44 -17.64 7.57
N ARG A 623 -6.42 -18.85 8.13
CA ARG A 623 -5.48 -19.22 9.21
C ARG A 623 -4.05 -19.32 8.70
N ILE A 624 -3.85 -19.83 7.48
CA ILE A 624 -2.51 -19.92 6.87
C ILE A 624 -1.97 -18.51 6.69
N ASP A 625 -2.78 -17.66 6.08
CA ASP A 625 -2.50 -16.24 5.89
C ASP A 625 -2.08 -15.60 7.24
N GLU A 626 -2.92 -15.67 8.28
CA GLU A 626 -2.68 -15.06 9.59
C GLU A 626 -1.41 -15.59 10.27
N ILE A 627 -1.14 -16.90 10.15
CA ILE A 627 0.09 -17.51 10.65
C ILE A 627 1.31 -16.98 9.87
N PHE A 628 1.24 -16.90 8.54
CA PHE A 628 2.36 -16.44 7.72
C PHE A 628 2.69 -14.98 7.99
N GLU A 629 1.70 -14.14 8.28
CA GLU A 629 1.94 -12.79 8.77
C GLU A 629 2.63 -12.75 10.13
N LEU A 630 2.18 -13.61 11.05
CA LEU A 630 2.82 -13.73 12.35
C LEU A 630 4.28 -14.19 12.23
N LEU A 631 4.56 -15.12 11.30
CA LEU A 631 5.93 -15.56 10.96
C LEU A 631 6.75 -14.44 10.34
N TRP A 632 6.20 -13.68 9.39
CA TRP A 632 6.87 -12.54 8.80
C TRP A 632 7.16 -11.44 9.81
N ALA A 633 6.23 -11.18 10.73
CA ALA A 633 6.42 -10.21 11.80
C ALA A 633 7.53 -10.67 12.75
N SER A 634 7.52 -11.95 13.15
CA SER A 634 8.60 -12.55 13.95
C SER A 634 9.95 -12.49 13.25
N TYR A 635 10.02 -12.85 11.96
CA TYR A 635 11.24 -12.74 11.15
C TYR A 635 11.80 -11.31 11.11
N ARG A 636 10.92 -10.31 10.98
CA ARG A 636 11.32 -8.89 11.00
C ARG A 636 11.81 -8.44 12.38
N SER A 637 11.26 -9.01 13.45
CA SER A 637 11.71 -8.77 14.82
C SER A 637 13.03 -9.46 15.15
N LEU A 638 13.27 -10.67 14.63
CA LEU A 638 14.52 -11.44 14.79
C LEU A 638 15.75 -10.72 14.25
N ARG A 639 15.59 -9.83 13.26
CA ARG A 639 16.63 -8.95 12.73
C ARG A 639 16.97 -7.75 13.64
N ARG A 640 16.43 -7.73 14.86
CA ARG A 640 16.71 -6.71 15.88
C ARG A 640 17.17 -7.47 17.11
N SER A 641 18.47 -7.35 17.37
CA SER A 641 19.21 -8.14 18.34
C SER A 641 18.42 -8.30 19.66
N PHE A 642 18.00 -9.54 19.93
CA PHE A 642 17.38 -10.06 21.15
C PHE A 642 15.90 -9.69 21.36
N ILE A 643 15.03 -10.63 20.97
CA ILE A 643 13.61 -10.66 21.29
C ILE A 643 13.45 -10.61 22.82
N SER A 644 12.69 -9.62 23.33
CA SER A 644 12.28 -9.59 24.74
C SER A 644 11.33 -10.77 25.03
N HIS A 645 11.37 -11.32 26.24
CA HIS A 645 10.48 -12.41 26.66
C HIS A 645 8.99 -12.09 26.36
N ASP A 646 8.58 -10.83 26.54
CA ASP A 646 7.23 -10.34 26.25
C ASP A 646 6.80 -10.50 24.78
N SER A 647 7.74 -10.35 23.84
CA SER A 647 7.45 -10.49 22.40
C SER A 647 7.19 -11.95 22.02
N CYS A 648 7.85 -12.91 22.68
CA CYS A 648 7.57 -14.34 22.51
C CYS A 648 6.19 -14.70 23.05
N ILE A 649 5.82 -14.19 24.23
CA ILE A 649 4.50 -14.44 24.83
C ILE A 649 3.40 -13.95 23.90
N HIS A 650 3.50 -12.72 23.39
CA HIS A 650 2.49 -12.17 22.47
C HIS A 650 2.40 -12.91 21.14
N PHE A 651 3.50 -13.47 20.64
CA PHE A 651 3.48 -14.33 19.45
C PHE A 651 2.63 -15.58 19.71
N GLU A 652 2.86 -16.24 20.84
CA GLU A 652 2.19 -17.49 21.20
C GLU A 652 0.70 -17.29 21.50
N GLU A 653 0.34 -16.25 22.26
CA GLU A 653 -1.06 -15.89 22.52
C GLU A 653 -1.83 -15.67 21.22
N ARG A 654 -1.21 -14.96 20.26
CA ARG A 654 -1.83 -14.69 18.96
C ARG A 654 -1.93 -15.96 18.12
N LEU A 655 -0.90 -16.81 18.12
CA LEU A 655 -0.92 -18.10 17.43
C LEU A 655 -2.06 -18.98 17.97
N LEU A 656 -2.19 -19.09 19.29
CA LEU A 656 -3.28 -19.84 19.92
C LEU A 656 -4.65 -19.28 19.54
N GLY A 657 -4.81 -17.95 19.55
CA GLY A 657 -6.04 -17.31 19.09
C GLY A 657 -6.41 -17.66 17.63
N ILE A 658 -5.42 -17.73 16.73
CA ILE A 658 -5.64 -18.12 15.32
C ILE A 658 -6.07 -19.59 15.23
N VAL A 659 -5.44 -20.47 16.00
CA VAL A 659 -5.74 -21.91 16.00
C VAL A 659 -7.12 -22.19 16.59
N ASP A 660 -7.46 -21.54 17.70
CA ASP A 660 -8.74 -21.74 18.41
C ASP A 660 -9.90 -21.00 17.74
N GLY A 661 -9.63 -20.19 16.71
CA GLY A 661 -10.63 -19.37 16.00
C GLY A 661 -11.12 -18.15 16.80
N SER A 662 -10.54 -17.87 17.96
CA SER A 662 -10.88 -16.76 18.85
C SER A 662 -10.17 -15.44 18.47
N ALA A 663 -9.15 -15.48 17.61
CA ALA A 663 -8.49 -14.30 17.05
C ALA A 663 -9.40 -13.44 16.16
N GLY A 664 -10.60 -13.93 15.79
CA GLY A 664 -11.58 -13.21 14.98
C GLY A 664 -12.32 -12.06 15.67
N SER A 665 -12.06 -11.79 16.96
CA SER A 665 -12.86 -10.86 17.77
C SER A 665 -12.07 -9.77 18.51
N ARG A 666 -11.03 -9.18 17.90
CA ARG A 666 -10.82 -7.75 18.19
C ARG A 666 -11.88 -7.01 17.38
N GLY A 667 -12.96 -6.62 18.05
CA GLY A 667 -14.07 -5.90 17.42
C GLY A 667 -13.52 -4.77 16.56
N ARG A 668 -14.00 -4.67 15.31
CA ARG A 668 -13.64 -3.58 14.39
C ARG A 668 -13.76 -2.29 15.19
N ARG A 669 -12.63 -1.62 15.46
CA ARG A 669 -12.66 -0.34 16.16
C ARG A 669 -13.61 0.58 15.39
N ASP A 670 -14.39 1.36 16.12
CA ASP A 670 -15.23 2.37 15.49
C ASP A 670 -14.34 3.27 14.63
N GLU A 671 -14.70 3.42 13.36
CA GLU A 671 -13.91 4.10 12.32
C GLU A 671 -13.50 5.52 12.74
N TYR A 672 -14.47 6.27 13.28
CA TYR A 672 -14.27 7.65 13.69
C TYR A 672 -13.45 7.75 14.98
N SER A 673 -13.68 6.85 15.94
CA SER A 673 -12.88 6.78 17.17
C SER A 673 -11.40 6.45 16.87
N ALA A 674 -11.14 5.49 15.97
CA ALA A 674 -9.80 5.15 15.53
C ALA A 674 -9.13 6.30 14.77
N PHE A 675 -9.89 7.04 13.96
CA PHE A 675 -9.40 8.25 13.32
C PHE A 675 -9.01 9.35 14.31
N VAL A 676 -9.84 9.62 15.33
CA VAL A 676 -9.53 10.61 16.37
C VAL A 676 -8.27 10.22 17.14
N GLU A 677 -8.12 8.94 17.51
CA GLU A 677 -6.90 8.40 18.14
C GLU A 677 -5.67 8.62 17.25
N TRP A 678 -5.78 8.30 15.95
CA TRP A 678 -4.70 8.46 14.98
C TRP A 678 -4.28 9.92 14.75
N VAL A 679 -5.24 10.85 14.72
CA VAL A 679 -4.96 12.30 14.61
C VAL A 679 -4.25 12.81 15.85
N ASN A 680 -4.66 12.35 17.03
CA ASN A 680 -4.08 12.75 18.32
C ASN A 680 -2.75 12.05 18.63
N THR A 681 -2.38 11.03 17.85
CA THR A 681 -1.10 10.35 18.01
C THR A 681 0.03 11.35 17.75
N THR A 682 0.78 11.69 18.79
CA THR A 682 1.91 12.62 18.66
C THR A 682 3.08 11.87 18.03
N PRO A 683 3.66 12.35 16.91
CA PRO A 683 4.93 11.82 16.43
C PRO A 683 5.94 11.90 17.56
N LEU A 684 6.81 10.90 17.72
CA LEU A 684 7.74 10.88 18.85
C LEU A 684 8.47 12.23 18.98
N ALA A 685 8.50 12.72 20.22
CA ALA A 685 8.96 14.06 20.55
C ALA A 685 10.34 14.38 19.94
N ASP A 686 10.59 15.67 19.69
CA ASP A 686 11.83 16.20 19.09
C ASP A 686 13.12 15.74 19.82
N ARG A 687 13.04 15.18 21.03
CA ARG A 687 14.15 14.51 21.74
C ARG A 687 14.57 13.14 21.18
N GLY A 688 13.91 12.64 20.13
CA GLY A 688 14.22 11.37 19.47
C GLY A 688 15.09 11.53 18.21
N ASN A 689 16.00 10.58 17.98
CA ASN A 689 16.84 10.55 16.78
C ASN A 689 15.99 10.34 15.51
N TYR A 690 15.77 11.40 14.72
CA TYR A 690 15.19 11.32 13.37
C TYR A 690 16.23 10.73 12.41
N GLY A 691 16.14 9.42 12.13
CA GLY A 691 16.90 8.75 11.08
C GLY A 691 18.39 9.06 10.98
N ALA A 692 18.81 9.50 9.78
CA ALA A 692 20.17 9.90 9.43
C ALA A 692 20.54 11.33 9.89
N MET A 693 19.62 12.04 10.54
CA MET A 693 19.81 13.42 11.00
C MET A 693 20.43 13.51 12.41
N GLY A 694 20.68 12.37 13.09
CA GLY A 694 21.55 12.25 14.27
C GLY A 694 21.02 12.83 15.60
N GLU A 695 21.76 12.58 16.69
CA GLU A 695 21.63 13.30 17.96
C GLU A 695 22.13 14.74 17.77
N GLY A 696 21.32 15.74 18.08
CA GLY A 696 21.62 17.16 17.87
C GLY A 696 20.58 17.92 17.07
N PHE A 697 19.75 17.24 16.27
CA PHE A 697 18.55 17.85 15.66
C PHE A 697 17.45 18.18 16.68
N SER A 698 17.59 17.66 17.91
CA SER A 698 16.63 17.69 19.01
C SER A 698 16.68 18.92 19.92
N HIS A 699 17.65 19.81 19.71
CA HIS A 699 17.77 21.03 20.49
C HIS A 699 17.09 22.19 19.73
N ASP A 700 15.76 22.26 19.81
CA ASP A 700 15.09 23.55 19.71
C ASP A 700 15.52 24.36 20.94
N THR A 701 16.61 25.11 20.79
CA THR A 701 16.94 26.18 21.72
C THR A 701 16.01 27.35 21.40
N ASP A 702 15.48 28.05 22.41
CA ASP A 702 14.54 29.15 22.20
C ASP A 702 15.11 30.26 21.28
N SER A 703 16.43 30.32 21.09
CA SER A 703 17.11 31.19 20.12
C SER A 703 16.82 30.87 18.65
N ASP A 704 16.36 29.66 18.31
CA ASP A 704 16.00 29.28 16.93
C ASP A 704 14.58 29.76 16.55
N ARG A 705 13.77 30.21 17.52
CA ARG A 705 12.43 30.77 17.27
C ARG A 705 12.47 32.24 16.85
N GLU A 706 13.59 32.93 17.07
CA GLU A 706 13.73 34.37 16.83
C GLU A 706 14.22 34.71 15.41
N GLY A 707 14.53 33.72 14.56
CA GLY A 707 15.10 33.93 13.23
C GLY A 707 14.16 33.72 12.03
N SER A 708 12.89 33.39 12.22
CA SER A 708 11.99 33.01 11.11
C SER A 708 11.03 34.12 10.65
N GLN A 709 11.42 35.39 10.76
CA GLN A 709 10.62 36.51 10.23
C GLN A 709 11.01 36.93 8.81
N ASP A 710 12.09 36.39 8.23
CA ASP A 710 12.45 36.71 6.85
C ASP A 710 11.78 35.72 5.89
N GLY A 711 10.71 36.21 5.26
CA GLY A 711 9.88 35.49 4.31
C GLY A 711 10.66 35.00 3.10
N PHE A 712 10.63 33.68 2.89
CA PHE A 712 10.69 33.11 1.56
C PHE A 712 9.27 32.97 1.01
N GLY A 713 8.82 34.05 0.35
CA GLY A 713 7.74 34.06 -0.63
C GLY A 713 6.33 34.02 -0.08
N SER A 714 5.78 35.21 0.19
CA SER A 714 4.33 35.43 0.19
C SER A 714 3.75 35.10 -1.18
N ASP A 715 2.67 34.32 -1.19
CA ASP A 715 1.79 34.11 -2.34
C ASP A 715 1.35 35.46 -2.92
N THR A 716 1.94 35.84 -4.04
CA THR A 716 1.37 36.75 -5.04
C THR A 716 2.07 36.47 -6.36
N ASP A 717 1.24 36.22 -7.37
CA ASP A 717 1.52 36.13 -8.81
C ASP A 717 1.72 34.73 -9.44
N ILE A 718 0.65 34.36 -10.16
CA ILE A 718 0.40 33.40 -11.25
C ILE A 718 -0.11 32.01 -10.85
#